data_AF-A0A1H7VAQ9-F1
#
_entry.id   AF-A0A1H7VAQ9-F1
#
_cell.length_a   1.000
_cell.length_b   1.000
_cell.length_c   1.000
_cell.angle_alpha   90.00
_cell.angle_beta   90.00
_cell.angle_gamma   90.00
#
_symmetry.space_group_name_H-M   'P 1'
#
loop_
_entity.id
_entity.type
_entity.pdbx_description
1 polymer ?
#
loop_
_entity_poly.entity_id
_entity_poly.type
_entity_poly.pdbx_seq_one_letter_code
_entity_poly.pdbx_strand_id
1 'polypeptide(L)'
;MAIYHFSAKIISRANGSSAVASAAYRSASELHDERLGRNHDFSNKAGVIHSEVMLPQGAPERLNDRTVLWNEVEAGEKRKDAQLAREVEFSIPREMNRKQGVALARDFVKEQFVKRGMVADLNVHWDKAKDGSPKPHAHVMLSMRDVGPDGFGQKNRDWNGNELLKEWREAWAAHVNERMAELGLQARIDHRSYADQGIALEPQHKIGPAGMRRLDRGEDAERADDHRRIARENGEKIAADPRIALDGITRQQSTFTTRDLATFVFRHSDGKDQFDRVMAAMRASPELVALGKDGRDQERFTSRDMIAAEARLEKAGDELARRGDHGVGDRQRDAAIGAAEGRGLVLSGEQRDAFDHITGRDGLASVVGYAGTGKSAMLGVAREAWEREGYQVRGAALSGIAAENLESGSGIASRTIASLEHGWAQGRDRLGPKDVLVVDEAGMIGTRQMERTLSHARDAGAKVVLVGDPEQLQAIEAGAAFRSIAERHGAVEITEIRRQREDWQKEATRALATGRTAEALDAYAAHGMIHAADTREAARGELVDEWDRQRRADPERSRIILTHTNAEVRELNEEARGRLHANGELGEDVAFAADKGHRDFAAGDRLMFLRNERSLGVKNGTLGTIARVSPEGMTVRLDGGREVRFDARDYAAVDHGYAATFGKSQGVSVDDAHALATPGMDRHSGYVGLSRHRDRVHLHYGRDDFADQGRLARALSRDRSKDMAGDYAPERSEQDHARAFADRREIRFPELARQTVEKVRDKARGMFDGFRPKPGREQGGPINTGAMSAPGDRSRERGAINTGDESGLGNRNPERGAINTAALSSREMQPEGQRRPTREGVEKTWILEHGRELASVQARAQRAQVRASGMYRRHETVRDNHARKQPLPRSGLLAALRRPSHEAAQASWEKTARGLQQRSTQLAKRLGQIKEYLGPVTGQRRHRGDELARARVERAHPHLHKLYEAVMRERRAEHIRQQEQERERIKQRDKDRSGDDRGRGR
;
A
#
# COMPACT_ATOMS: atom_id res chain seq x y z
N MET A 1 6.36 14.43 6.80
CA MET A 1 6.82 13.32 7.64
C MET A 1 6.56 13.71 9.07
N ALA A 2 5.87 12.86 9.82
CA ALA A 2 5.69 12.97 11.24
C ALA A 2 7.06 13.02 11.92
N ILE A 3 7.21 13.92 12.90
CA ILE A 3 8.44 14.11 13.66
C ILE A 3 8.03 14.05 15.13
N TYR A 4 8.82 13.33 15.93
CA TYR A 4 8.66 13.34 17.38
C TYR A 4 9.29 14.61 17.97
N HIS A 5 8.52 15.39 18.72
CA HIS A 5 9.05 16.44 19.59
C HIS A 5 8.19 16.53 20.84
N PHE A 6 8.85 16.51 21.99
CA PHE A 6 8.28 16.68 23.32
C PHE A 6 9.33 17.31 24.22
N SER A 7 9.02 18.44 24.84
CA SER A 7 9.88 19.13 25.79
C SER A 7 9.08 19.61 27.00
N ALA A 8 9.74 19.64 28.16
CA ALA A 8 9.17 20.18 29.39
C ALA A 8 10.20 21.12 30.02
N LYS A 9 9.77 22.31 30.46
CA LYS A 9 10.63 23.31 31.10
C LYS A 9 9.89 24.06 32.20
N ILE A 10 10.63 24.54 33.19
CA ILE A 10 10.06 25.30 34.31
C ILE A 10 10.03 26.79 33.97
N ILE A 11 8.89 27.43 34.18
CA ILE A 11 8.74 28.88 34.20
C ILE A 11 9.07 29.34 35.62
N SER A 12 10.19 30.05 35.76
CA SER A 12 10.72 30.51 37.03
C SER A 12 10.83 32.02 37.07
N ARG A 13 10.49 32.60 38.22
CA ARG A 13 10.65 34.02 38.51
C ARG A 13 12.12 34.45 38.49
N ALA A 14 13.06 33.55 38.79
CA ALA A 14 14.50 33.83 38.72
C ALA A 14 14.96 34.24 37.32
N ASN A 15 14.27 33.77 36.28
CA ASN A 15 14.58 34.07 34.88
C ASN A 15 13.81 35.31 34.37
N GLY A 16 13.29 36.15 35.28
CA GLY A 16 12.47 37.32 34.94
C GLY A 16 11.11 36.99 34.31
N SER A 17 10.67 35.72 34.36
CA SER A 17 9.43 35.28 33.73
C SER A 17 8.21 35.56 34.61
N SER A 18 7.09 35.94 33.99
CA SER A 18 5.76 36.01 34.60
C SER A 18 4.89 34.87 34.06
N ALA A 19 4.11 34.22 34.93
CA ALA A 19 3.13 33.20 34.53
C ALA A 19 2.00 33.81 33.70
N VAL A 20 1.52 35.00 34.08
CA VAL A 20 0.45 35.74 33.36
C VAL A 20 0.94 36.16 31.98
N ALA A 21 2.12 36.78 31.89
CA ALA A 21 2.72 37.16 30.60
C ALA A 21 2.95 35.94 29.70
N SER A 22 3.36 34.83 30.30
CA SER A 22 3.55 33.55 29.62
C SER A 22 2.24 33.00 29.06
N ALA A 23 1.17 33.01 29.84
CA ALA A 23 -0.14 32.54 29.44
C ALA A 23 -0.72 33.41 28.30
N ALA A 24 -0.63 34.74 28.43
CA ALA A 24 -1.07 35.70 27.40
C ALA A 24 -0.36 35.46 26.06
N TYR A 25 0.95 35.24 26.10
CA TYR A 25 1.74 35.00 24.89
C TYR A 25 1.34 33.72 24.15
N ARG A 26 1.00 32.64 24.87
CA ARG A 26 0.68 31.33 24.27
C ARG A 26 -0.75 31.27 23.77
N SER A 27 -1.68 31.86 24.52
CA SER A 27 -3.09 31.95 24.13
C SER A 27 -3.37 33.04 23.07
N ALA A 28 -2.39 33.91 22.79
CA ALA A 28 -2.58 35.08 21.93
C ALA A 28 -3.74 35.96 22.43
N SER A 29 -3.72 36.28 23.72
CA SER A 29 -4.72 37.10 24.38
C SER A 29 -4.10 38.30 25.09
N GLU A 30 -4.94 39.21 25.56
CA GLU A 30 -4.58 40.24 26.53
C GLU A 30 -4.93 39.76 27.95
N LEU A 31 -3.97 39.75 28.87
CA LEU A 31 -4.19 39.43 30.29
C LEU A 31 -3.57 40.51 31.19
N HIS A 32 -4.23 40.85 32.29
CA HIS A 32 -3.71 41.78 33.30
C HIS A 32 -2.87 41.02 34.35
N ASP A 33 -1.62 41.46 34.57
CA ASP A 33 -0.73 40.94 35.62
C ASP A 33 -0.81 41.86 36.84
N GLU A 34 -1.49 41.40 37.89
CA GLU A 34 -1.73 42.17 39.12
C GLU A 34 -0.42 42.46 39.87
N ARG A 35 0.55 41.56 39.78
CA ARG A 35 1.85 41.71 40.45
C ARG A 35 2.71 42.77 39.78
N LEU A 36 2.65 42.89 38.46
CA LEU A 36 3.38 43.89 37.69
C LEU A 36 2.56 45.17 37.43
N GLY A 37 1.27 45.15 37.71
CA GLY A 37 0.35 46.27 37.50
C GLY A 37 0.20 46.68 36.03
N ARG A 38 0.27 45.71 35.09
CA ARG A 38 0.22 46.00 33.64
C ARG A 38 -0.47 44.92 32.82
N ASN A 39 -0.97 45.30 31.64
CA ASN A 39 -1.50 44.36 30.66
C ASN A 39 -0.38 43.76 29.80
N HIS A 40 -0.56 42.50 29.45
CA HIS A 40 0.24 41.77 28.48
C HIS A 40 -0.62 41.44 27.27
N ASP A 41 -0.58 42.29 26.24
CA ASP A 41 -1.39 42.12 25.02
C ASP A 41 -0.62 41.40 23.91
N PHE A 42 -1.08 40.19 23.56
CA PHE A 42 -0.62 39.43 22.40
C PHE A 42 -1.76 39.05 21.43
N SER A 43 -2.89 39.75 21.50
CA SER A 43 -4.08 39.51 20.66
C SER A 43 -3.80 39.55 19.15
N ASN A 44 -2.82 40.35 18.73
CA ASN A 44 -2.38 40.46 17.33
C ASN A 44 -1.60 39.22 16.81
N LYS A 45 -1.31 38.23 17.66
CA LYS A 45 -0.53 37.04 17.29
C LYS A 45 -1.40 36.01 16.56
N ALA A 46 -1.22 35.93 15.24
CA ALA A 46 -1.85 34.88 14.43
C ALA A 46 -1.23 33.49 14.68
N GLY A 47 -2.03 32.44 14.44
CA GLY A 47 -1.57 31.05 14.40
C GLY A 47 -2.07 30.16 15.54
N VAL A 48 -2.61 30.72 16.61
CA VAL A 48 -3.35 29.96 17.64
C VAL A 48 -4.70 29.56 17.06
N ILE A 49 -4.99 28.25 17.04
CA ILE A 49 -6.25 27.71 16.51
C ILE A 49 -7.13 27.11 17.60
N HIS A 50 -6.60 26.94 18.81
CA HIS A 50 -7.33 26.42 19.96
C HIS A 50 -6.66 26.90 21.25
N SER A 51 -7.46 27.27 22.25
CA SER A 51 -7.00 27.72 23.56
C SER A 51 -8.03 27.33 24.62
N GLU A 52 -7.61 26.65 25.69
CA GLU A 52 -8.51 26.05 26.68
C GLU A 52 -7.80 25.85 28.01
N VAL A 53 -8.43 26.23 29.12
CA VAL A 53 -8.00 25.84 30.47
C VAL A 53 -8.77 24.59 30.88
N MET A 54 -8.07 23.61 31.43
CA MET A 54 -8.60 22.31 31.80
C MET A 54 -8.33 22.06 33.28
N LEU A 55 -9.40 21.85 34.05
CA LEU A 55 -9.34 21.69 35.49
C LEU A 55 -9.43 20.22 35.91
N PRO A 56 -8.68 19.79 36.94
CA PRO A 56 -8.89 18.49 37.56
C PRO A 56 -10.22 18.47 38.32
N GLN A 57 -10.74 17.27 38.59
CA GLN A 57 -11.99 17.11 39.32
C GLN A 57 -11.91 17.75 40.71
N GLY A 58 -12.92 18.55 41.07
CA GLY A 58 -13.00 19.24 42.36
C GLY A 58 -12.25 20.57 42.44
N ALA A 59 -11.60 21.02 41.37
CA ALA A 59 -11.03 22.36 41.32
C ALA A 59 -12.12 23.45 41.16
N PRO A 60 -11.92 24.67 41.70
CA PRO A 60 -12.90 25.75 41.62
C PRO A 60 -13.10 26.23 40.19
N GLU A 61 -14.35 26.40 39.76
CA GLU A 61 -14.68 26.83 38.38
C GLU A 61 -14.07 28.17 38.00
N ARG A 62 -13.85 29.08 38.96
CA ARG A 62 -13.19 30.38 38.72
C ARG A 62 -11.80 30.24 38.07
N LEU A 63 -11.13 29.11 38.30
CA LEU A 63 -9.81 28.83 37.71
C LEU A 63 -9.88 28.48 36.22
N ASN A 64 -11.07 28.33 35.62
CA ASN A 64 -11.22 28.27 34.16
C ASN A 64 -10.88 29.61 33.50
N ASP A 65 -11.02 30.72 34.23
CA ASP A 65 -10.53 32.00 33.74
C ASP A 65 -9.01 32.04 33.82
N ARG A 66 -8.37 32.17 32.66
CA ARG A 66 -6.91 32.18 32.53
C ARG A 66 -6.25 33.32 33.30
N THR A 67 -6.88 34.49 33.36
CA THR A 67 -6.36 35.65 34.10
C THR A 67 -6.38 35.35 35.59
N VAL A 68 -7.49 34.83 36.10
CA VAL A 68 -7.64 34.43 37.51
C VAL A 68 -6.63 33.34 37.85
N LEU A 69 -6.56 32.27 37.06
CA LEU A 69 -5.67 31.13 37.27
C LEU A 69 -4.22 31.56 37.50
N TRP A 70 -3.65 32.32 36.56
CA TRP A 70 -2.22 32.64 36.60
C TRP A 70 -1.89 33.77 37.58
N ASN A 71 -2.83 34.67 37.89
CA ASN A 71 -2.65 35.62 38.99
C ASN A 71 -2.69 34.93 40.36
N GLU A 72 -3.57 33.94 40.57
CA GLU A 72 -3.57 33.14 41.81
C GLU A 72 -2.26 32.36 41.99
N VAL A 73 -1.70 31.80 40.92
CA VAL A 73 -0.37 31.17 40.94
C VAL A 73 0.74 32.16 41.30
N GLU A 74 0.74 33.36 40.70
CA GLU A 74 1.72 34.40 40.99
C GLU A 74 1.64 34.91 42.43
N ALA A 75 0.43 35.12 42.95
CA ALA A 75 0.16 35.57 44.31
C ALA A 75 0.55 34.52 45.37
N GLY A 76 0.36 33.24 45.07
CA GLY A 76 0.71 32.14 45.96
C GLY A 76 2.22 31.94 46.16
N GLU A 77 3.05 32.47 45.26
CA GLU A 77 4.51 32.31 45.29
C GLU A 77 5.22 33.55 45.84
N LYS A 78 5.85 33.42 47.03
CA LYS A 78 6.49 34.56 47.73
C LYS A 78 7.98 34.75 47.43
N ARG A 79 8.67 33.72 46.93
CA ARG A 79 10.13 33.79 46.73
C ARG A 79 10.49 34.39 45.37
N LYS A 80 11.67 35.02 45.29
CA LYS A 80 12.25 35.56 44.05
C LYS A 80 12.65 34.48 43.05
N ASP A 81 12.93 33.28 43.53
CA ASP A 81 13.33 32.10 42.74
C ASP A 81 12.18 31.10 42.54
N ALA A 82 10.94 31.55 42.78
CA ALA A 82 9.79 30.68 42.71
C ALA A 82 9.64 30.07 41.31
N GLN A 83 9.52 28.75 41.28
CA GLN A 83 9.00 28.03 40.13
C GLN A 83 7.49 28.26 40.13
N LEU A 84 6.98 28.86 39.05
CA LEU A 84 5.59 29.31 38.90
C LEU A 84 4.72 28.26 38.20
N ALA A 85 5.21 27.76 37.07
CA ALA A 85 4.50 26.79 36.25
C ALA A 85 5.48 25.86 35.52
N ARG A 86 4.98 24.74 35.03
CA ARG A 86 5.70 23.91 34.07
C ARG A 86 5.09 24.11 32.69
N GLU A 87 5.93 24.35 31.70
CA GLU A 87 5.51 24.32 30.30
C GLU A 87 5.89 22.99 29.68
N VAL A 88 4.92 22.37 29.00
CA VAL A 88 5.14 21.25 28.11
C VAL A 88 4.85 21.72 26.68
N GLU A 89 5.76 21.44 25.75
CA GLU A 89 5.60 21.70 24.33
C GLU A 89 5.77 20.42 23.52
N PHE A 90 4.85 20.13 22.60
CA PHE A 90 4.93 18.95 21.75
C PHE A 90 4.47 19.20 20.31
N SER A 91 5.05 18.47 19.35
CA SER A 91 4.72 18.62 17.93
C SER A 91 3.61 17.68 17.49
N ILE A 92 2.62 18.24 16.82
CA ILE A 92 1.56 17.48 16.16
C ILE A 92 2.04 17.09 14.74
N PRO A 93 1.73 15.88 14.22
CA PRO A 93 2.08 15.52 12.84
C PRO A 93 1.43 16.41 11.79
N ARG A 94 2.17 16.70 10.72
CA ARG A 94 1.69 17.54 9.60
C ARG A 94 0.65 16.84 8.74
N GLU A 95 0.64 15.52 8.85
CA GLU A 95 -0.29 14.64 8.19
C GLU A 95 -1.72 14.74 8.77
N MET A 96 -1.89 15.39 9.93
CA MET A 96 -3.19 15.65 10.56
C MET A 96 -3.74 17.02 10.15
N ASN A 97 -5.06 17.13 10.08
CA ASN A 97 -5.74 18.43 9.97
C ASN A 97 -5.85 19.14 11.33
N ARG A 98 -6.31 20.40 11.33
CA ARG A 98 -6.43 21.25 12.53
C ARG A 98 -7.27 20.61 13.63
N LYS A 99 -8.46 20.11 13.29
CA LYS A 99 -9.40 19.48 14.23
C LYS A 99 -8.79 18.23 14.87
N GLN A 100 -8.17 17.38 14.06
CA GLN A 100 -7.49 16.15 14.51
C GLN A 100 -6.32 16.46 15.45
N GLY A 101 -5.51 17.48 15.14
CA GLY A 101 -4.40 17.88 15.99
C GLY A 101 -4.84 18.46 17.33
N VAL A 102 -5.91 19.25 17.35
CA VAL A 102 -6.49 19.78 18.59
C VAL A 102 -7.02 18.64 19.46
N ALA A 103 -7.75 17.70 18.88
CA ALA A 103 -8.25 16.53 19.61
C ALA A 103 -7.09 15.70 20.20
N LEU A 104 -6.07 15.38 19.40
CA LEU A 104 -4.88 14.68 19.88
C LEU A 104 -4.20 15.39 21.07
N ALA A 105 -4.02 16.71 20.97
CA ALA A 105 -3.39 17.50 22.04
C ALA A 105 -4.25 17.50 23.31
N ARG A 106 -5.57 17.66 23.17
CA ARG A 106 -6.53 17.64 24.28
C ARG A 106 -6.57 16.29 24.97
N ASP A 107 -6.65 15.20 24.22
CA ASP A 107 -6.72 13.83 24.76
C ASP A 107 -5.46 13.52 25.57
N PHE A 108 -4.29 13.86 25.02
CA PHE A 108 -3.02 13.72 25.73
C PHE A 108 -2.97 14.56 27.02
N VAL A 109 -3.43 15.82 26.99
CA VAL A 109 -3.43 16.71 28.17
C VAL A 109 -4.37 16.21 29.26
N LYS A 110 -5.58 15.77 28.88
CA LYS A 110 -6.55 15.20 29.82
C LYS A 110 -5.96 13.98 30.53
N GLU A 111 -5.46 13.04 29.74
CA GLU A 111 -4.96 11.77 30.25
C GLU A 111 -3.70 11.96 31.08
N GLN A 112 -2.75 12.76 30.58
CA GLN A 112 -1.41 12.79 31.16
C GLN A 112 -1.24 13.85 32.26
N PHE A 113 -2.04 14.92 32.26
CA PHE A 113 -1.89 16.00 33.22
C PHE A 113 -3.10 16.17 34.13
N VAL A 114 -4.29 16.36 33.53
CA VAL A 114 -5.49 16.70 34.30
C VAL A 114 -5.90 15.57 35.25
N LYS A 115 -5.89 14.31 34.78
CA LYS A 115 -6.18 13.14 35.64
C LYS A 115 -5.22 12.97 36.82
N ARG A 116 -4.01 13.54 36.75
CA ARG A 116 -3.01 13.52 37.82
C ARG A 116 -3.14 14.69 38.80
N GLY A 117 -4.17 15.53 38.66
CA GLY A 117 -4.46 16.65 39.56
C GLY A 117 -3.87 18.00 39.13
N MET A 118 -3.26 18.10 37.95
CA MET A 118 -2.72 19.36 37.42
C MET A 118 -3.81 20.17 36.73
N VAL A 119 -3.82 21.49 36.93
CA VAL A 119 -4.53 22.43 36.04
C VAL A 119 -3.69 22.62 34.78
N ALA A 120 -4.29 22.51 33.61
CA ALA A 120 -3.60 22.59 32.32
C ALA A 120 -4.19 23.66 31.39
N ASP A 121 -3.39 24.65 31.02
CA ASP A 121 -3.72 25.68 30.03
C ASP A 121 -3.13 25.29 28.66
N LEU A 122 -3.97 24.65 27.83
CA LEU A 122 -3.63 24.11 26.51
C LEU A 122 -3.86 25.17 25.41
N ASN A 123 -2.83 25.37 24.59
CA ASN A 123 -2.85 26.27 23.45
C ASN A 123 -2.26 25.57 22.23
N VAL A 124 -3.05 25.41 21.16
CA VAL A 124 -2.64 24.72 19.93
C VAL A 124 -2.36 25.73 18.83
N HIS A 125 -1.16 25.65 18.28
CA HIS A 125 -0.65 26.52 17.23
C HIS A 125 -0.59 25.78 15.89
N TRP A 126 -0.97 26.45 14.82
CA TRP A 126 -0.95 25.96 13.44
C TRP A 126 -0.18 26.90 12.50
N ASP A 127 0.96 27.37 12.99
CA ASP A 127 1.83 28.30 12.27
C ASP A 127 2.33 27.73 10.94
N LYS A 128 2.77 28.61 10.03
CA LYS A 128 3.49 28.22 8.80
C LYS A 128 5.00 28.28 9.02
N ALA A 129 5.72 27.28 8.51
CA ALA A 129 7.17 27.30 8.41
C ALA A 129 7.63 28.20 7.24
N LYS A 130 8.94 28.49 7.17
CA LYS A 130 9.53 29.36 6.13
C LYS A 130 9.29 28.86 4.69
N ASP A 131 9.12 27.56 4.52
CA ASP A 131 8.79 26.89 3.25
C ASP A 131 7.28 26.89 2.93
N GLY A 132 6.46 27.60 3.72
CA GLY A 132 5.00 27.64 3.59
C GLY A 132 4.28 26.42 4.17
N SER A 133 4.99 25.39 4.63
CA SER A 133 4.39 24.17 5.16
C SER A 133 3.83 24.37 6.58
N PRO A 134 2.75 23.67 6.97
CA PRO A 134 2.20 23.79 8.32
C PRO A 134 3.18 23.26 9.38
N LYS A 135 3.22 23.92 10.53
CA LYS A 135 4.05 23.58 11.68
C LYS A 135 3.20 23.45 12.95
N PRO A 136 2.32 22.45 13.01
CA PRO A 136 1.44 22.30 14.15
C PRO A 136 2.21 21.87 15.41
N HIS A 137 1.86 22.46 16.55
CA HIS A 137 2.42 22.19 17.87
C HIS A 137 1.47 22.69 18.96
N ALA A 138 1.60 22.19 20.17
CA ALA A 138 0.85 22.67 21.32
C ALA A 138 1.78 23.09 22.45
N HIS A 139 1.38 24.13 23.18
CA HIS A 139 1.94 24.55 24.44
C HIS A 139 0.93 24.27 25.55
N VAL A 140 1.39 23.70 26.66
CA VAL A 140 0.57 23.41 27.83
C VAL A 140 1.28 23.99 29.05
N MET A 141 0.67 24.97 29.70
CA MET A 141 1.15 25.44 31.00
C MET A 141 0.42 24.70 32.13
N LEU A 142 1.19 24.09 33.01
CA LEU A 142 0.72 23.22 34.09
C LEU A 142 0.96 23.88 35.45
N SER A 143 -0.02 23.76 36.35
CA SER A 143 0.19 24.06 37.77
C SER A 143 1.24 23.11 38.36
N MET A 144 1.93 23.56 39.41
CA MET A 144 2.90 22.75 40.17
C MET A 144 2.44 22.47 41.60
N ARG A 145 1.19 22.80 41.88
CA ARG A 145 0.51 22.59 43.15
C ARG A 145 -0.75 21.79 42.87
N ASP A 146 -1.08 20.93 43.82
CA ASP A 146 -2.39 20.28 43.84
C ASP A 146 -3.48 21.34 43.93
N VAL A 147 -4.65 21.08 43.34
CA VAL A 147 -5.81 21.97 43.40
C VAL A 147 -6.99 21.20 43.97
N GLY A 148 -7.51 21.69 45.09
CA GLY A 148 -8.72 21.18 45.72
C GLY A 148 -9.85 22.21 45.69
N PRO A 149 -10.99 21.94 46.35
CA PRO A 149 -12.17 22.83 46.36
C PRO A 149 -11.89 24.25 46.85
N ASP A 150 -10.86 24.44 47.68
CA ASP A 150 -10.47 25.74 48.22
C ASP A 150 -9.44 26.48 47.34
N GLY A 151 -8.95 25.85 46.26
CA GLY A 151 -7.91 26.38 45.37
C GLY A 151 -6.57 25.66 45.49
N PHE A 152 -5.47 26.38 45.26
CA PHE A 152 -4.12 25.81 45.23
C PHE A 152 -3.61 25.38 46.62
N GLY A 153 -3.20 24.12 46.71
CA GLY A 153 -2.63 23.49 47.90
C GLY A 153 -1.09 23.42 47.88
N GLN A 154 -0.56 22.30 48.36
CA GLN A 154 0.89 22.09 48.47
C GLN A 154 1.53 21.82 47.10
N LYS A 155 2.85 22.05 47.01
CA LYS A 155 3.63 21.72 45.82
C LYS A 155 3.84 20.22 45.73
N ASN A 156 3.41 19.63 44.62
CA ASN A 156 3.60 18.22 44.36
C ASN A 156 4.97 17.99 43.68
N ARG A 157 5.92 17.41 44.43
CA ARG A 157 7.30 17.23 43.95
C ARG A 157 7.46 16.04 43.00
N ASP A 158 6.59 15.05 43.10
CA ASP A 158 6.65 13.83 42.30
C ASP A 158 6.45 14.13 40.81
N TRP A 159 5.70 15.21 40.51
CA TRP A 159 5.55 15.71 39.15
C TRP A 159 6.86 16.16 38.51
N ASN A 160 7.93 16.38 39.30
CA ASN A 160 9.25 16.77 38.79
C ASN A 160 10.22 15.60 38.57
N GLY A 161 9.79 14.35 38.75
CA GLY A 161 10.64 13.17 38.54
C GLY A 161 11.03 12.94 37.07
N ASN A 162 12.26 12.47 36.84
CA ASN A 162 12.75 12.09 35.50
C ASN A 162 11.98 10.90 34.91
N GLU A 163 11.56 9.94 35.73
CA GLU A 163 10.78 8.78 35.27
C GLU A 163 9.41 9.23 34.71
N LEU A 164 8.72 10.12 35.40
CA LEU A 164 7.44 10.67 34.92
C LEU A 164 7.60 11.44 33.59
N LEU A 165 8.73 12.13 33.39
CA LEU A 165 9.02 12.76 32.10
C LEU A 165 9.23 11.72 30.99
N LYS A 166 9.87 10.58 31.27
CA LYS A 166 10.00 9.48 30.31
C LYS A 166 8.63 8.88 29.99
N GLU A 167 7.79 8.67 31.00
CA GLU A 167 6.40 8.21 30.82
C GLU A 167 5.61 9.16 29.92
N TRP A 168 5.68 10.47 30.12
CA TRP A 168 4.98 11.42 29.26
C TRP A 168 5.47 11.41 27.81
N ARG A 169 6.77 11.20 27.61
CA ARG A 169 7.36 11.07 26.27
C ARG A 169 6.87 9.82 25.56
N GLU A 170 6.93 8.68 26.25
CA GLU A 170 6.38 7.41 25.74
C GLU A 170 4.90 7.54 25.44
N ALA A 171 4.12 8.08 26.38
CA ALA A 171 2.69 8.32 26.21
C ALA A 171 2.41 9.23 25.01
N TRP A 172 3.20 10.28 24.77
CA TRP A 172 3.02 11.14 23.60
C TRP A 172 3.25 10.39 22.29
N ALA A 173 4.33 9.60 22.18
CA ALA A 173 4.53 8.78 20.98
C ALA A 173 3.41 7.76 20.80
N ALA A 174 2.94 7.13 21.89
CA ALA A 174 1.82 6.20 21.85
C ALA A 174 0.55 6.90 21.34
N HIS A 175 0.17 8.06 21.89
CA HIS A 175 -1.00 8.84 21.47
C HIS A 175 -0.90 9.27 20.00
N VAL A 176 0.26 9.75 19.56
CA VAL A 176 0.46 10.17 18.18
C VAL A 176 0.43 8.99 17.22
N ASN A 177 1.10 7.88 17.56
CA ASN A 177 1.12 6.68 16.74
C ASN A 177 -0.26 6.04 16.65
N GLU A 178 -0.97 6.01 17.76
CA GLU A 178 -2.36 5.61 17.83
C GLU A 178 -3.21 6.51 16.95
N ARG A 179 -3.09 7.84 17.06
CA ARG A 179 -3.84 8.78 16.22
C ARG A 179 -3.44 8.71 14.73
N MET A 180 -2.19 8.42 14.41
CA MET A 180 -1.75 8.21 13.02
C MET A 180 -2.28 6.89 12.46
N ALA A 181 -2.30 5.83 13.28
CA ALA A 181 -3.01 4.60 12.95
C ALA A 181 -4.52 4.87 12.81
N GLU A 182 -5.08 5.74 13.65
CA GLU A 182 -6.42 6.28 13.55
C GLU A 182 -6.68 7.02 12.25
N LEU A 183 -5.67 7.56 11.59
CA LEU A 183 -5.86 8.34 10.36
C LEU A 183 -5.33 7.65 9.11
N GLY A 184 -4.92 6.38 9.21
CA GLY A 184 -4.42 5.61 8.05
C GLY A 184 -3.05 6.11 7.58
N LEU A 185 -2.35 6.80 8.46
CA LEU A 185 -1.03 7.32 8.23
C LEU A 185 -0.03 6.24 8.64
N GLN A 186 0.67 5.67 7.66
CA GLN A 186 1.67 4.62 7.92
C GLN A 186 2.93 5.14 8.62
N ALA A 187 3.08 6.47 8.71
CA ALA A 187 4.14 7.06 9.52
C ALA A 187 3.97 6.67 11.00
N ARG A 188 5.10 6.42 11.65
CA ARG A 188 5.21 6.21 13.11
C ARG A 188 6.32 7.11 13.63
N ILE A 189 6.17 7.55 14.87
CA ILE A 189 7.17 8.29 15.63
C ILE A 189 7.64 7.43 16.80
N ASP A 190 8.90 7.55 17.20
CA ASP A 190 9.47 6.81 18.33
C ASP A 190 9.89 7.83 19.42
N HIS A 191 9.50 7.57 20.67
CA HIS A 191 9.84 8.42 21.82
C HIS A 191 11.26 8.18 22.33
N ARG A 192 11.78 6.98 22.08
CA ARG A 192 13.11 6.55 22.52
C ARG A 192 14.14 7.53 21.98
N SER A 193 15.16 7.80 22.79
CA SER A 193 16.25 8.63 22.30
C SER A 193 16.87 7.98 21.07
N TYR A 194 17.50 8.79 20.22
CA TYR A 194 18.29 8.24 19.12
C TYR A 194 19.32 7.24 19.65
N ALA A 195 19.95 7.49 20.81
CA ALA A 195 20.85 6.54 21.45
C ALA A 195 20.20 5.17 21.74
N ASP A 196 19.00 5.14 22.32
CA ASP A 196 18.27 3.88 22.61
C ASP A 196 17.77 3.17 21.34
N GLN A 197 17.63 3.92 20.25
CA GLN A 197 17.36 3.35 18.92
C GLN A 197 18.64 2.82 18.26
N GLY A 198 19.83 3.12 18.80
CA GLY A 198 21.13 2.81 18.18
C GLY A 198 21.59 3.87 17.17
N ILE A 199 20.94 5.03 17.12
CA ILE A 199 21.27 6.17 16.26
C ILE A 199 22.15 7.13 17.07
N ALA A 200 23.40 7.31 16.67
CA ALA A 200 24.34 8.21 17.36
C ALA A 200 24.12 9.70 17.02
N LEU A 201 22.86 10.17 17.03
CA LEU A 201 22.51 11.58 16.87
C LEU A 201 21.89 12.10 18.16
N GLU A 202 22.06 13.40 18.41
CA GLU A 202 21.29 14.08 19.45
C GLU A 202 19.95 14.54 18.85
N PRO A 203 18.78 14.25 19.45
CA PRO A 203 17.51 14.70 18.91
C PRO A 203 17.43 16.23 18.84
N GLN A 204 17.10 16.80 17.68
CA GLN A 204 16.99 18.25 17.53
C GLN A 204 15.69 18.84 18.12
N HIS A 205 15.81 20.00 18.77
CA HIS A 205 14.68 20.77 19.29
C HIS A 205 14.05 21.70 18.25
N LYS A 206 12.85 21.43 17.78
CA LYS A 206 12.16 22.25 16.77
C LYS A 206 12.07 23.75 17.17
N ILE A 207 12.84 24.68 16.55
CA ILE A 207 12.68 26.14 16.84
C ILE A 207 11.39 26.69 16.21
N GLY A 208 10.33 26.88 16.98
CA GLY A 208 9.06 27.52 16.56
C GLY A 208 9.20 28.91 15.93
N PRO A 209 8.23 29.41 15.13
CA PRO A 209 8.21 30.79 14.63
C PRO A 209 8.20 31.85 15.74
N ALA A 210 7.71 31.49 16.93
CA ALA A 210 7.86 32.27 18.16
C ALA A 210 9.32 32.38 18.64
N GLY A 211 10.05 31.26 18.66
CA GLY A 211 11.49 31.23 18.96
C GLY A 211 12.34 31.94 17.91
N MET A 212 11.93 31.89 16.64
CA MET A 212 12.57 32.64 15.55
C MET A 212 12.35 34.17 15.67
N ARG A 213 11.15 34.61 16.07
CA ARG A 213 10.85 36.03 16.33
C ARG A 213 11.54 36.57 17.58
N ARG A 214 11.78 35.73 18.59
CA ARG A 214 12.55 36.09 19.79
C ARG A 214 14.05 36.13 19.48
N LEU A 215 14.56 35.21 18.67
CA LEU A 215 15.89 35.28 18.05
C LEU A 215 16.14 36.58 17.29
N ASP A 216 15.19 36.98 16.43
CA ASP A 216 15.26 38.24 15.66
C ASP A 216 15.27 39.48 16.57
N ARG A 217 14.82 39.34 17.83
CA ARG A 217 14.88 40.36 18.89
C ARG A 217 16.01 40.13 19.93
N GLY A 218 16.83 39.08 19.79
CA GLY A 218 17.91 38.73 20.72
C GLY A 218 17.50 38.04 22.04
N GLU A 219 16.26 37.58 22.18
CA GLU A 219 15.62 37.18 23.45
C GLU A 219 15.60 35.66 23.76
N ASP A 220 15.82 34.78 22.77
CA ASP A 220 15.82 33.30 22.93
C ASP A 220 17.10 32.66 22.33
N ALA A 221 18.23 33.38 22.44
CA ALA A 221 19.52 32.97 21.87
C ALA A 221 19.87 31.52 22.25
N GLU A 222 19.74 31.14 23.53
CA GLU A 222 20.11 29.80 24.02
C GLU A 222 19.38 28.63 23.35
N ARG A 223 18.05 28.66 23.15
CA ARG A 223 17.33 27.52 22.51
C ARG A 223 17.59 27.42 21.02
N ALA A 224 17.76 28.56 20.39
CA ALA A 224 18.12 28.63 19.00
C ALA A 224 19.56 28.19 18.78
N ASP A 225 20.44 28.59 19.70
CA ASP A 225 21.81 28.14 19.76
C ASP A 225 21.87 26.67 20.09
N ASP A 226 20.96 26.10 20.90
CA ASP A 226 20.86 24.66 21.13
C ASP A 226 20.36 23.91 19.91
N HIS A 227 19.30 24.34 19.23
CA HIS A 227 18.88 23.65 18.00
C HIS A 227 19.91 23.80 16.88
N ARG A 228 20.52 24.98 16.72
CA ARG A 228 21.65 25.18 15.81
C ARG A 228 22.85 24.35 16.25
N ARG A 229 23.14 24.26 17.56
CA ARG A 229 24.20 23.42 18.14
C ARG A 229 23.91 21.96 17.86
N ILE A 230 22.70 21.44 18.09
CA ILE A 230 22.35 20.04 17.85
C ILE A 230 22.31 19.75 16.36
N ALA A 231 21.79 20.65 15.53
CA ALA A 231 21.86 20.52 14.08
C ALA A 231 23.30 20.56 13.58
N ARG A 232 24.11 21.44 14.15
CA ARG A 232 25.54 21.52 13.90
C ARG A 232 26.23 20.26 14.36
N GLU A 233 26.07 19.82 15.58
CA GLU A 233 26.70 18.62 16.15
C GLU A 233 26.23 17.35 15.45
N ASN A 234 24.95 17.23 15.11
CA ASN A 234 24.47 16.13 14.27
C ASN A 234 25.07 16.20 12.88
N GLY A 235 25.12 17.39 12.28
CA GLY A 235 25.76 17.61 11.00
C GLY A 235 27.24 17.24 11.05
N GLU A 236 27.96 17.61 12.10
CA GLU A 236 29.36 17.24 12.32
C GLU A 236 29.48 15.74 12.57
N LYS A 237 28.59 15.11 13.34
CA LYS A 237 28.54 13.65 13.55
C LYS A 237 28.27 12.91 12.24
N ILE A 238 27.36 13.39 11.39
CA ILE A 238 27.05 12.77 10.09
C ILE A 238 28.18 13.04 9.08
N ALA A 239 28.77 14.24 9.08
CA ALA A 239 29.90 14.54 8.22
C ALA A 239 31.12 13.70 8.59
N ALA A 240 31.36 13.47 9.89
CA ALA A 240 32.41 12.61 10.39
C ALA A 240 32.10 11.12 10.18
N ASP A 241 30.85 10.71 10.41
CA ASP A 241 30.37 9.34 10.24
C ASP A 241 29.02 9.29 9.50
N PRO A 242 29.04 9.24 8.16
CA PRO A 242 27.85 9.11 7.32
C PRO A 242 26.95 7.92 7.65
N ARG A 243 27.47 6.85 8.29
CA ARG A 243 26.70 5.64 8.63
C ARG A 243 25.49 5.95 9.50
N ILE A 244 25.60 6.96 10.37
CA ILE A 244 24.53 7.34 11.29
C ILE A 244 23.26 7.76 10.53
N ALA A 245 23.42 8.55 9.46
CA ALA A 245 22.29 8.97 8.63
C ALA A 245 21.77 7.82 7.77
N LEU A 246 22.67 7.00 7.23
CA LEU A 246 22.31 5.83 6.41
C LEU A 246 21.50 4.79 7.20
N ASP A 247 21.88 4.51 8.45
CA ASP A 247 21.12 3.61 9.34
C ASP A 247 19.74 4.19 9.69
N GLY A 248 19.66 5.50 9.93
CA GLY A 248 18.39 6.19 10.16
C GLY A 248 17.41 6.04 8.99
N ILE A 249 17.88 6.22 7.75
CA ILE A 249 17.06 6.09 6.54
C ILE A 249 16.70 4.62 6.28
N THR A 250 17.70 3.73 6.35
CA THR A 250 17.54 2.33 5.93
C THR A 250 16.80 1.44 6.94
N ARG A 251 16.33 1.97 8.07
CA ARG A 251 15.40 1.24 8.96
C ARG A 251 14.04 0.98 8.31
N GLN A 252 13.51 1.96 7.56
CA GLN A 252 12.15 1.89 6.99
C GLN A 252 12.12 1.57 5.49
N GLN A 253 13.25 1.75 4.79
CA GLN A 253 13.36 1.58 3.35
C GLN A 253 14.68 0.89 2.99
N SER A 254 14.67 -0.15 2.14
CA SER A 254 15.92 -0.78 1.70
C SER A 254 16.66 0.08 0.68
N THR A 255 15.91 0.84 -0.13
CA THR A 255 16.47 1.82 -1.04
C THR A 255 15.81 3.19 -0.84
N PHE A 256 16.55 4.25 -1.11
CA PHE A 256 16.09 5.63 -1.00
C PHE A 256 16.61 6.48 -2.15
N THR A 257 15.99 7.64 -2.36
CA THR A 257 16.37 8.57 -3.44
C THR A 257 17.27 9.69 -2.93
N THR A 258 17.87 10.46 -3.86
CA THR A 258 18.55 11.73 -3.52
C THR A 258 17.64 12.67 -2.71
N ARG A 259 16.33 12.68 -2.98
CA ARG A 259 15.38 13.54 -2.26
C ARG A 259 15.21 13.11 -0.80
N ASP A 260 15.16 11.81 -0.55
CA ASP A 260 15.01 11.27 0.80
C ASP A 260 16.26 11.56 1.63
N LEU A 261 17.44 11.35 1.03
CA LEU A 261 18.73 11.70 1.61
C LEU A 261 18.83 13.19 1.93
N ALA A 262 18.51 14.06 0.97
CA ALA A 262 18.53 15.51 1.18
C ALA A 262 17.53 15.95 2.25
N THR A 263 16.35 15.33 2.33
CA THR A 263 15.37 15.63 3.37
C THR A 263 15.89 15.27 4.76
N PHE A 264 16.62 14.15 4.88
CA PHE A 264 17.26 13.75 6.12
C PHE A 264 18.41 14.71 6.49
N VAL A 265 19.34 14.96 5.56
CA VAL A 265 20.48 15.86 5.81
C VAL A 265 20.05 17.28 6.13
N PHE A 266 19.05 17.80 5.41
CA PHE A 266 18.48 19.13 5.68
C PHE A 266 17.94 19.23 7.10
N ARG A 267 17.29 18.16 7.59
CA ARG A 267 16.85 18.10 8.99
C ARG A 267 18.04 18.07 9.94
N HIS A 268 19.20 17.58 9.53
CA HIS A 268 20.38 17.38 10.38
C HIS A 268 21.55 18.33 10.10
N SER A 269 21.31 19.53 9.59
CA SER A 269 22.35 20.53 9.29
C SER A 269 21.97 21.93 9.72
N ASP A 270 22.96 22.71 10.17
CA ASP A 270 22.85 24.13 10.47
C ASP A 270 23.36 24.98 9.29
N GLY A 271 22.41 25.52 8.53
CA GLY A 271 22.69 26.38 7.38
C GLY A 271 23.16 25.64 6.13
N LYS A 272 23.30 26.40 5.03
CA LYS A 272 23.63 25.87 3.70
C LYS A 272 25.02 25.25 3.66
N ASP A 273 26.01 25.88 4.28
CA ASP A 273 27.40 25.42 4.21
C ASP A 273 27.56 24.05 4.86
N GLN A 274 26.98 23.86 6.05
CA GLN A 274 27.01 22.55 6.68
C GLN A 274 26.17 21.53 5.91
N PHE A 275 24.99 21.91 5.42
CA PHE A 275 24.19 21.04 4.55
C PHE A 275 24.99 20.55 3.35
N ASP A 276 25.70 21.44 2.65
CA ASP A 276 26.53 21.08 1.50
C ASP A 276 27.72 20.21 1.91
N ARG A 277 28.38 20.51 3.03
CA ARG A 277 29.46 19.66 3.59
C ARG A 277 28.97 18.27 3.94
N VAL A 278 27.83 18.15 4.62
CA VAL A 278 27.24 16.86 5.01
C VAL A 278 26.77 16.11 3.77
N MET A 279 26.11 16.77 2.82
CA MET A 279 25.73 16.16 1.55
C MET A 279 26.96 15.67 0.76
N ALA A 280 28.05 16.44 0.75
CA ALA A 280 29.30 16.04 0.13
C ALA A 280 29.92 14.83 0.85
N ALA A 281 29.97 14.83 2.19
CA ALA A 281 30.45 13.71 3.00
C ALA A 281 29.61 12.45 2.79
N MET A 282 28.27 12.56 2.76
CA MET A 282 27.36 11.46 2.46
C MET A 282 27.61 10.90 1.06
N ARG A 283 27.75 11.76 0.04
CA ARG A 283 28.01 11.34 -1.36
C ARG A 283 29.41 10.74 -1.55
N ALA A 284 30.39 11.23 -0.81
CA ALA A 284 31.76 10.69 -0.83
C ALA A 284 31.92 9.45 0.06
N SER A 285 30.93 9.15 0.90
CA SER A 285 30.99 8.02 1.82
C SER A 285 31.05 6.70 1.06
N PRO A 286 32.00 5.81 1.38
CA PRO A 286 31.98 4.45 0.84
C PRO A 286 30.73 3.68 1.30
N GLU A 287 30.13 4.08 2.42
CA GLU A 287 28.97 3.39 3.00
C GLU A 287 27.67 3.66 2.22
N LEU A 288 27.63 4.75 1.43
CA LEU A 288 26.54 5.01 0.48
C LEU A 288 26.80 4.24 -0.81
N VAL A 289 25.89 3.35 -1.18
CA VAL A 289 26.01 2.55 -2.41
C VAL A 289 24.95 2.99 -3.40
N ALA A 290 25.39 3.45 -4.57
CA ALA A 290 24.51 3.76 -5.69
C ALA A 290 24.06 2.47 -6.37
N LEU A 291 22.75 2.33 -6.55
CA LEU A 291 22.10 1.17 -7.16
C LEU A 291 21.70 1.43 -8.63
N GLY A 292 21.92 2.64 -9.14
CA GLY A 292 21.48 3.08 -10.46
C GLY A 292 20.10 3.75 -10.43
N LYS A 293 19.41 3.76 -11.56
CA LYS A 293 18.10 4.42 -11.69
C LYS A 293 16.94 3.44 -11.65
N ASP A 294 15.85 3.83 -11.01
CA ASP A 294 14.60 3.06 -11.02
C ASP A 294 13.81 3.24 -12.33
N GLY A 295 12.69 2.51 -12.47
CA GLY A 295 11.82 2.62 -13.65
C GLY A 295 11.06 3.96 -13.78
N ARG A 296 11.34 4.95 -12.93
CA ARG A 296 10.91 6.35 -13.05
C ARG A 296 12.09 7.30 -13.31
N ASP A 297 13.25 6.76 -13.70
CA ASP A 297 14.51 7.49 -13.95
C ASP A 297 15.05 8.22 -12.70
N GLN A 298 14.67 7.80 -11.49
CA GLN A 298 15.20 8.34 -10.24
C GLN A 298 16.38 7.51 -9.76
N GLU A 299 17.47 8.18 -9.39
CA GLU A 299 18.64 7.55 -8.79
C GLU A 299 18.31 6.94 -7.41
N ARG A 300 18.72 5.68 -7.22
CA ARG A 300 18.51 4.87 -6.04
C ARG A 300 19.81 4.61 -5.32
N PHE A 301 19.72 4.67 -4.00
CA PHE A 301 20.82 4.42 -3.09
C PHE A 301 20.41 3.45 -2.01
N THR A 302 21.40 2.82 -1.39
CA THR A 302 21.26 2.05 -0.17
C THR A 302 22.51 2.23 0.70
N SER A 303 22.52 1.59 1.87
CA SER A 303 23.70 1.50 2.72
C SER A 303 24.44 0.19 2.49
N ARG A 304 25.75 0.20 2.67
CA ARG A 304 26.58 -1.01 2.67
C ARG A 304 26.13 -2.02 3.73
N ASP A 305 25.70 -1.54 4.89
CA ASP A 305 25.12 -2.37 5.95
C ASP A 305 23.82 -3.06 5.52
N MET A 306 22.96 -2.38 4.75
CA MET A 306 21.74 -2.99 4.18
C MET A 306 22.12 -4.08 3.17
N ILE A 307 23.08 -3.81 2.28
CA ILE A 307 23.60 -4.83 1.35
C ILE A 307 24.17 -6.03 2.13
N ALA A 308 24.93 -5.77 3.20
CA ALA A 308 25.48 -6.84 4.04
C ALA A 308 24.38 -7.62 4.77
N ALA A 309 23.32 -6.97 5.23
CA ALA A 309 22.16 -7.64 5.83
C ALA A 309 21.42 -8.52 4.82
N GLU A 310 21.20 -8.02 3.59
CA GLU A 310 20.63 -8.81 2.50
C GLU A 310 21.54 -9.99 2.13
N ALA A 311 22.86 -9.79 2.06
CA ALA A 311 23.81 -10.87 1.78
C ALA A 311 23.84 -11.94 2.90
N ARG A 312 23.73 -11.54 4.18
CA ARG A 312 23.62 -12.50 5.29
C ARG A 312 22.29 -13.25 5.25
N LEU A 313 21.19 -12.57 4.92
CA LEU A 313 19.90 -13.20 4.70
C LEU A 313 19.97 -14.25 3.60
N GLU A 314 20.53 -13.90 2.44
CA GLU A 314 20.73 -14.82 1.32
C GLU A 314 21.61 -16.00 1.70
N LYS A 315 22.73 -15.75 2.39
CA LYS A 315 23.63 -16.80 2.85
C LYS A 315 22.91 -17.77 3.80
N ALA A 316 22.15 -17.27 4.78
CA ALA A 316 21.40 -18.10 5.70
C ALA A 316 20.34 -18.94 4.97
N GLY A 317 19.63 -18.34 4.01
CA GLY A 317 18.67 -19.04 3.15
C GLY A 317 19.32 -20.15 2.31
N ASP A 318 20.43 -19.84 1.61
CA ASP A 318 21.23 -20.78 0.82
C ASP A 318 21.73 -21.95 1.68
N GLU A 319 22.23 -21.70 2.88
CA GLU A 319 22.75 -22.72 3.79
C GLU A 319 21.65 -23.61 4.37
N LEU A 320 20.47 -23.06 4.67
CA LEU A 320 19.31 -23.85 5.09
C LEU A 320 18.76 -24.70 3.94
N ALA A 321 18.61 -24.13 2.74
CA ALA A 321 18.08 -24.83 1.58
C ALA A 321 18.95 -26.00 1.10
N ARG A 322 20.27 -25.96 1.36
CA ARG A 322 21.19 -27.07 1.05
C ARG A 322 21.13 -28.23 2.04
N ARG A 323 20.51 -28.06 3.22
CA ARG A 323 20.34 -29.15 4.19
C ARG A 323 19.22 -30.06 3.70
N GLY A 324 19.45 -31.36 3.71
CA GLY A 324 18.56 -32.38 3.14
C GLY A 324 18.16 -33.47 4.13
N ASP A 325 18.30 -33.21 5.43
CA ASP A 325 18.11 -34.16 6.53
C ASP A 325 16.79 -33.97 7.29
N HIS A 326 15.90 -33.09 6.80
CA HIS A 326 14.63 -32.76 7.48
C HIS A 326 13.38 -33.45 6.91
N GLY A 327 13.58 -34.49 6.11
CA GLY A 327 12.48 -35.19 5.42
C GLY A 327 11.65 -36.05 6.36
N VAL A 328 10.33 -36.00 6.20
CA VAL A 328 9.40 -36.91 6.89
C VAL A 328 9.22 -38.18 6.06
N GLY A 329 9.21 -39.36 6.70
CA GLY A 329 8.98 -40.63 6.00
C GLY A 329 7.57 -40.73 5.43
N ASP A 330 7.41 -41.34 4.25
CA ASP A 330 6.13 -41.45 3.54
C ASP A 330 5.04 -42.08 4.43
N ARG A 331 5.41 -43.08 5.24
CA ARG A 331 4.50 -43.70 6.23
C ARG A 331 3.90 -42.68 7.20
N GLN A 332 4.68 -41.71 7.68
CA GLN A 332 4.18 -40.71 8.62
C GLN A 332 3.36 -39.63 7.92
N ARG A 333 3.72 -39.29 6.67
CA ARG A 333 2.91 -38.40 5.82
C ARG A 333 1.54 -38.99 5.53
N ASP A 334 1.49 -40.24 5.08
CA ASP A 334 0.24 -40.96 4.78
C ASP A 334 -0.62 -41.13 6.05
N ALA A 335 0.00 -41.42 7.19
CA ALA A 335 -0.71 -41.50 8.46
C ALA A 335 -1.32 -40.15 8.89
N ALA A 336 -0.62 -39.04 8.68
CA ALA A 336 -1.14 -37.70 8.97
C ALA A 336 -2.29 -37.31 8.02
N ILE A 337 -2.15 -37.58 6.73
CA ILE A 337 -3.21 -37.36 5.73
C ILE A 337 -4.43 -38.20 6.08
N GLY A 338 -4.26 -39.51 6.32
CA GLY A 338 -5.37 -40.40 6.67
C GLY A 338 -6.07 -40.01 7.98
N ALA A 339 -5.31 -39.51 8.97
CA ALA A 339 -5.89 -38.98 10.21
C ALA A 339 -6.70 -37.69 9.96
N ALA A 340 -6.21 -36.80 9.08
CA ALA A 340 -6.94 -35.60 8.69
C ALA A 340 -8.23 -35.93 7.92
N GLU A 341 -8.17 -36.86 6.96
CA GLU A 341 -9.32 -37.36 6.22
C GLU A 341 -10.35 -38.02 7.13
N GLY A 342 -9.91 -38.80 8.12
CA GLY A 342 -10.78 -39.39 9.16
C GLY A 342 -11.51 -38.36 10.01
N ARG A 343 -11.00 -37.13 10.10
CA ARG A 343 -11.66 -35.97 10.74
C ARG A 343 -12.44 -35.08 9.74
N GLY A 344 -12.56 -35.51 8.48
CA GLY A 344 -13.26 -34.79 7.42
C GLY A 344 -12.46 -33.66 6.77
N LEU A 345 -11.14 -33.54 7.03
CA LEU A 345 -10.28 -32.55 6.41
C LEU A 345 -9.54 -33.15 5.21
N VAL A 346 -10.03 -32.84 4.01
CA VAL A 346 -9.39 -33.25 2.74
C VAL A 346 -8.60 -32.09 2.15
N LEU A 347 -7.29 -32.31 1.96
CA LEU A 347 -6.39 -31.36 1.30
C LEU A 347 -6.69 -31.34 -0.21
N SER A 348 -6.74 -30.15 -0.81
CA SER A 348 -6.81 -30.04 -2.28
C SER A 348 -5.48 -30.43 -2.93
N GLY A 349 -5.46 -30.55 -4.26
CA GLY A 349 -4.23 -30.89 -4.99
C GLY A 349 -3.07 -29.93 -4.67
N GLU A 350 -3.32 -28.62 -4.74
CA GLU A 350 -2.31 -27.60 -4.42
C GLU A 350 -1.91 -27.62 -2.93
N GLN A 351 -2.85 -27.89 -2.02
CA GLN A 351 -2.54 -28.04 -0.60
C GLN A 351 -1.71 -29.30 -0.31
N ARG A 352 -1.94 -30.39 -1.05
CA ARG A 352 -1.16 -31.62 -0.96
C ARG A 352 0.25 -31.42 -1.51
N ASP A 353 0.39 -30.75 -2.66
CA ASP A 353 1.70 -30.38 -3.21
C ASP A 353 2.49 -29.50 -2.22
N ALA A 354 1.82 -28.55 -1.57
CA ALA A 354 2.43 -27.72 -0.52
C ALA A 354 2.82 -28.54 0.72
N PHE A 355 1.97 -29.46 1.17
CA PHE A 355 2.26 -30.38 2.26
C PHE A 355 3.48 -31.26 1.95
N ASP A 356 3.55 -31.84 0.75
CA ASP A 356 4.68 -32.68 0.32
C ASP A 356 5.98 -31.87 0.21
N HIS A 357 5.90 -30.63 -0.27
CA HIS A 357 7.04 -29.73 -0.32
C HIS A 357 7.58 -29.40 1.08
N ILE A 358 6.70 -28.97 2.01
CA ILE A 358 7.17 -28.58 3.35
C ILE A 358 7.57 -29.77 4.20
N THR A 359 7.02 -30.96 3.99
CA THR A 359 7.45 -32.20 4.67
C THR A 359 8.64 -32.88 3.99
N GLY A 360 9.13 -32.30 2.89
CA GLY A 360 10.32 -32.71 2.16
C GLY A 360 11.63 -32.50 2.92
N ARG A 361 12.72 -32.92 2.29
CA ARG A 361 14.06 -33.02 2.88
C ARG A 361 14.72 -31.68 3.18
N ASP A 362 14.35 -30.63 2.44
CA ASP A 362 15.04 -29.35 2.46
C ASP A 362 14.90 -28.62 3.80
N GLY A 363 15.98 -28.05 4.32
CA GLY A 363 15.98 -27.31 5.58
C GLY A 363 15.24 -25.96 5.53
N LEU A 364 14.92 -25.48 4.33
CA LEU A 364 14.09 -24.30 4.09
C LEU A 364 12.99 -24.64 3.07
N ALA A 365 11.74 -24.35 3.40
CA ALA A 365 10.62 -24.48 2.47
C ALA A 365 9.75 -23.20 2.53
N SER A 366 9.17 -22.82 1.39
CA SER A 366 8.32 -21.63 1.28
C SER A 366 6.97 -21.96 0.68
N VAL A 367 5.89 -21.46 1.30
CA VAL A 367 4.52 -21.57 0.81
C VAL A 367 3.95 -20.18 0.64
N VAL A 368 3.63 -19.83 -0.60
CA VAL A 368 2.89 -18.62 -0.94
C VAL A 368 1.44 -19.02 -1.16
N GLY A 369 0.49 -18.35 -0.53
CA GLY A 369 -0.90 -18.63 -0.86
C GLY A 369 -1.82 -17.45 -0.65
N TYR A 370 -2.78 -17.31 -1.55
CA TYR A 370 -3.77 -16.24 -1.51
C TYR A 370 -4.63 -16.29 -0.24
N ALA A 371 -5.31 -15.20 0.04
CA ALA A 371 -6.19 -15.07 1.17
C ALA A 371 -7.33 -16.11 1.04
N GLY A 372 -7.46 -16.97 2.06
CA GLY A 372 -8.55 -17.96 2.09
C GLY A 372 -8.24 -19.30 1.41
N THR A 373 -6.98 -19.62 1.14
CA THR A 373 -6.57 -20.91 0.54
C THR A 373 -6.36 -22.04 1.55
N GLY A 374 -6.56 -21.79 2.85
CA GLY A 374 -6.51 -22.83 3.89
C GLY A 374 -5.10 -23.24 4.34
N LYS A 375 -4.10 -22.34 4.26
CA LYS A 375 -2.71 -22.60 4.67
C LYS A 375 -2.58 -23.18 6.08
N SER A 376 -3.29 -22.61 7.07
CA SER A 376 -3.22 -23.07 8.47
C SER A 376 -3.73 -24.49 8.65
N ALA A 377 -4.77 -24.90 7.91
CA ALA A 377 -5.29 -26.26 7.97
C ALA A 377 -4.26 -27.28 7.44
N MET A 378 -3.61 -26.96 6.31
CA MET A 378 -2.51 -27.75 5.75
C MET A 378 -1.33 -27.84 6.72
N LEU A 379 -0.95 -26.72 7.36
CA LEU A 379 0.09 -26.71 8.40
C LEU A 379 -0.26 -27.59 9.60
N GLY A 380 -1.55 -27.73 9.95
CA GLY A 380 -1.98 -28.66 10.99
C GLY A 380 -1.74 -30.12 10.64
N VAL A 381 -1.97 -30.50 9.38
CA VAL A 381 -1.62 -31.85 8.89
C VAL A 381 -0.10 -32.04 8.87
N ALA A 382 0.66 -31.03 8.43
CA ALA A 382 2.12 -31.07 8.44
C ALA A 382 2.71 -31.18 9.86
N ARG A 383 2.12 -30.48 10.84
CA ARG A 383 2.46 -30.60 12.26
C ARG A 383 2.36 -32.04 12.74
N GLU A 384 1.26 -32.72 12.45
CA GLU A 384 1.08 -34.13 12.82
C GLU A 384 2.13 -35.04 12.16
N ALA A 385 2.47 -34.78 10.89
CA ALA A 385 3.50 -35.54 10.18
C ALA A 385 4.90 -35.34 10.81
N TRP A 386 5.27 -34.09 11.12
CA TRP A 386 6.54 -33.76 11.77
C TRP A 386 6.64 -34.34 13.19
N GLU A 387 5.59 -34.21 14.00
CA GLU A 387 5.57 -34.75 15.37
C GLU A 387 5.69 -36.28 15.38
N ARG A 388 5.04 -36.97 14.44
CA ARG A 388 5.17 -38.44 14.28
C ARG A 388 6.58 -38.88 13.88
N GLU A 389 7.31 -38.05 13.16
CA GLU A 389 8.73 -38.26 12.80
C GLU A 389 9.68 -37.88 13.96
N GLY A 390 9.16 -37.28 15.03
CA GLY A 390 9.92 -36.89 16.22
C GLY A 390 10.47 -35.46 16.18
N TYR A 391 9.95 -34.59 15.33
CA TYR A 391 10.25 -33.16 15.38
C TYR A 391 9.40 -32.44 16.44
N GLN A 392 9.98 -31.38 17.01
CA GLN A 392 9.24 -30.36 17.76
C GLN A 392 8.86 -29.23 16.82
N VAL A 393 7.58 -28.89 16.74
CA VAL A 393 7.09 -27.85 15.82
C VAL A 393 6.80 -26.59 16.61
N ARG A 394 7.38 -25.47 16.18
CA ARG A 394 7.23 -24.16 16.83
C ARG A 394 6.76 -23.13 15.81
N GLY A 395 5.75 -22.35 16.18
CA GLY A 395 5.21 -21.29 15.34
C GLY A 395 5.78 -19.92 15.71
N ALA A 396 5.99 -19.10 14.68
CA ALA A 396 6.47 -17.74 14.81
C ALA A 396 5.66 -16.81 13.88
N ALA A 397 5.36 -15.60 14.35
CA ALA A 397 4.77 -14.56 13.53
C ALA A 397 5.22 -13.17 13.99
N LEU A 398 4.98 -12.14 13.16
CA LEU A 398 5.32 -10.75 13.52
C LEU A 398 4.46 -10.21 14.67
N SER A 399 3.16 -10.55 14.68
CA SER A 399 2.18 -10.05 15.65
C SER A 399 1.60 -11.17 16.50
N GLY A 400 1.12 -10.82 17.70
CA GLY A 400 0.44 -11.77 18.59
C GLY A 400 -0.79 -12.41 17.94
N ILE A 401 -1.59 -11.61 17.22
CA ILE A 401 -2.79 -12.07 16.51
C ILE A 401 -2.42 -13.10 15.43
N ALA A 402 -1.37 -12.85 14.64
CA ALA A 402 -0.93 -13.80 13.61
C ALA A 402 -0.41 -15.10 14.22
N ALA A 403 0.37 -15.03 15.31
CA ALA A 403 0.84 -16.21 16.02
C ALA A 403 -0.34 -17.04 16.57
N GLU A 404 -1.36 -16.38 17.11
CA GLU A 404 -2.54 -17.07 17.63
C GLU A 404 -3.44 -17.63 16.54
N ASN A 405 -3.57 -16.96 15.39
CA ASN A 405 -4.29 -17.48 14.22
C ASN A 405 -3.59 -18.73 13.67
N LEU A 406 -2.25 -18.70 13.62
CA LEU A 406 -1.46 -19.88 13.29
C LEU A 406 -1.74 -21.01 14.28
N GLU A 407 -1.66 -20.76 15.58
CA GLU A 407 -1.90 -21.77 16.62
C GLU A 407 -3.32 -22.33 16.59
N SER A 408 -4.33 -21.47 16.49
CA SER A 408 -5.73 -21.88 16.47
C SER A 408 -6.09 -22.65 15.19
N GLY A 409 -5.49 -22.29 14.06
CA GLY A 409 -5.76 -22.91 12.76
C GLY A 409 -4.95 -24.18 12.47
N SER A 410 -3.81 -24.39 13.14
CA SER A 410 -2.88 -25.50 12.87
C SER A 410 -2.55 -26.37 14.10
N GLY A 411 -2.85 -25.91 15.31
CA GLY A 411 -2.40 -26.53 16.55
C GLY A 411 -0.91 -26.36 16.86
N ILE A 412 -0.17 -25.56 16.07
CA ILE A 412 1.25 -25.30 16.32
C ILE A 412 1.39 -24.25 17.43
N ALA A 413 2.05 -24.59 18.53
CA ALA A 413 2.33 -23.64 19.61
C ALA A 413 3.15 -22.45 19.08
N SER A 414 2.59 -21.24 19.16
CA SER A 414 3.09 -20.09 18.41
C SER A 414 3.37 -18.87 19.29
N ARG A 415 4.42 -18.11 18.95
CA ARG A 415 4.80 -16.86 19.62
C ARG A 415 5.20 -15.78 18.64
N THR A 416 5.32 -14.54 19.11
CA THR A 416 5.90 -13.47 18.29
C THR A 416 7.40 -13.70 18.10
N ILE A 417 7.94 -13.32 16.94
CA ILE A 417 9.38 -13.40 16.66
C ILE A 417 10.18 -12.64 17.73
N ALA A 418 9.73 -11.44 18.12
CA ALA A 418 10.37 -10.66 19.17
C ALA A 418 10.44 -11.40 20.52
N SER A 419 9.37 -12.13 20.88
CA SER A 419 9.37 -12.95 22.11
C SER A 419 10.35 -14.11 22.02
N LEU A 420 10.49 -14.75 20.85
CA LEU A 420 11.44 -15.83 20.62
C LEU A 420 12.88 -15.30 20.64
N GLU A 421 13.16 -14.20 19.93
CA GLU A 421 14.48 -13.55 19.92
C GLU A 421 14.94 -13.17 21.34
N HIS A 422 14.03 -12.63 22.16
CA HIS A 422 14.31 -12.33 23.56
C HIS A 422 14.63 -13.60 24.39
N GLY A 423 13.86 -14.67 24.17
CA GLY A 423 14.12 -15.97 24.79
C GLY A 423 15.51 -16.51 24.42
N TRP A 424 15.84 -16.51 23.12
CA TRP A 424 17.12 -16.98 22.60
C TRP A 424 18.31 -16.22 23.19
N ALA A 425 18.20 -14.89 23.30
CA ALA A 425 19.21 -14.03 23.91
C ALA A 425 19.49 -14.38 25.38
N GLN A 426 18.48 -14.86 26.10
CA GLN A 426 18.60 -15.33 27.49
C GLN A 426 18.93 -16.82 27.61
N GLY A 427 19.18 -17.49 26.49
CA GLY A 427 19.45 -18.93 26.45
C GLY A 427 18.22 -19.82 26.68
N ARG A 428 17.01 -19.26 26.67
CA ARG A 428 15.74 -19.99 26.74
C ARG A 428 15.23 -20.28 25.33
N ASP A 429 14.36 -21.27 25.18
CA ASP A 429 13.64 -21.56 23.92
C ASP A 429 14.53 -21.75 22.68
N ARG A 430 15.79 -22.19 22.89
CA ARG A 430 16.74 -22.39 21.80
C ARG A 430 16.23 -23.48 20.85
N LEU A 431 16.43 -23.24 19.57
CA LEU A 431 16.19 -24.24 18.52
C LEU A 431 17.32 -25.28 18.52
N GLY A 432 17.02 -26.46 17.98
CA GLY A 432 17.98 -27.52 17.70
C GLY A 432 17.64 -28.30 16.42
N PRO A 433 18.42 -29.35 16.10
CA PRO A 433 18.30 -30.09 14.84
C PRO A 433 16.97 -30.83 14.63
N LYS A 434 16.22 -31.05 15.71
CA LYS A 434 14.89 -31.68 15.70
C LYS A 434 13.75 -30.67 15.87
N ASP A 435 14.00 -29.38 15.65
CA ASP A 435 12.96 -28.37 15.59
C ASP A 435 12.56 -28.03 14.14
N VAL A 436 11.26 -27.76 13.95
CA VAL A 436 10.69 -27.12 12.76
C VAL A 436 10.12 -25.77 13.18
N LEU A 437 10.69 -24.68 12.68
CA LEU A 437 10.20 -23.33 12.88
C LEU A 437 9.28 -22.93 11.72
N VAL A 438 7.98 -22.83 11.99
CA VAL A 438 6.97 -22.35 11.03
C VAL A 438 6.78 -20.85 11.24
N VAL A 439 7.08 -20.05 10.23
CA VAL A 439 6.94 -18.59 10.26
C VAL A 439 5.74 -18.19 9.38
N ASP A 440 4.65 -17.76 9.99
CA ASP A 440 3.43 -17.33 9.28
C ASP A 440 3.38 -15.80 9.10
N GLU A 441 2.59 -15.36 8.11
CA GLU A 441 2.52 -13.97 7.63
C GLU A 441 3.92 -13.38 7.33
N ALA A 442 4.80 -14.22 6.77
CA ALA A 442 6.21 -13.89 6.53
C ALA A 442 6.41 -12.66 5.63
N GLY A 443 5.42 -12.32 4.80
CA GLY A 443 5.40 -11.11 3.96
C GLY A 443 5.48 -9.79 4.74
N MET A 444 5.15 -9.80 6.04
CA MET A 444 5.21 -8.62 6.90
C MET A 444 6.57 -8.44 7.60
N ILE A 445 7.48 -9.41 7.50
CA ILE A 445 8.77 -9.40 8.20
C ILE A 445 9.81 -8.66 7.36
N GLY A 446 10.47 -7.65 7.96
CA GLY A 446 11.55 -6.90 7.31
C GLY A 446 12.86 -7.69 7.20
N THR A 447 13.78 -7.21 6.35
CA THR A 447 15.05 -7.86 6.04
C THR A 447 15.87 -8.21 7.28
N ARG A 448 16.05 -7.27 8.20
CA ARG A 448 16.92 -7.48 9.37
C ARG A 448 16.35 -8.50 10.34
N GLN A 449 15.04 -8.49 10.60
CA GLN A 449 14.42 -9.46 11.51
C GLN A 449 14.36 -10.86 10.89
N MET A 450 14.07 -10.96 9.58
CA MET A 450 14.14 -12.25 8.88
C MET A 450 15.56 -12.82 8.90
N GLU A 451 16.57 -11.97 8.69
CA GLU A 451 17.99 -12.37 8.70
C GLU A 451 18.41 -12.98 10.05
N ARG A 452 18.07 -12.33 11.16
CA ARG A 452 18.35 -12.86 12.50
C ARG A 452 17.61 -14.18 12.77
N THR A 453 16.35 -14.26 12.34
CA THR A 453 15.52 -15.47 12.50
C THR A 453 16.11 -16.66 11.74
N LEU A 454 16.43 -16.48 10.45
CA LEU A 454 17.02 -17.54 9.63
C LEU A 454 18.43 -17.90 10.06
N SER A 455 19.26 -16.93 10.45
CA SER A 455 20.61 -17.19 10.95
C SER A 455 20.58 -18.02 12.22
N HIS A 456 19.67 -17.71 13.16
CA HIS A 456 19.53 -18.49 14.38
C HIS A 456 19.07 -19.93 14.09
N ALA A 457 18.07 -20.11 13.22
CA ALA A 457 17.60 -21.44 12.82
C ALA A 457 18.69 -22.24 12.10
N ARG A 458 19.47 -21.60 11.21
CA ARG A 458 20.61 -22.21 10.53
C ARG A 458 21.65 -22.69 11.54
N ASP A 459 22.04 -21.86 12.50
CA ASP A 459 23.08 -22.19 13.48
C ASP A 459 22.63 -23.34 14.40
N ALA A 460 21.34 -23.40 14.72
CA ALA A 460 20.72 -24.49 15.47
C ALA A 460 20.54 -25.79 14.65
N GLY A 461 20.58 -25.69 13.32
CA GLY A 461 20.25 -26.77 12.40
C GLY A 461 18.78 -27.15 12.33
N ALA A 462 17.90 -26.23 12.73
CA ALA A 462 16.46 -26.40 12.63
C ALA A 462 15.98 -26.25 11.18
N LYS A 463 14.84 -26.86 10.87
CA LYS A 463 14.11 -26.61 9.62
C LYS A 463 13.32 -25.31 9.75
N VAL A 464 13.23 -24.54 8.67
CA VAL A 464 12.36 -23.36 8.58
C VAL A 464 11.32 -23.55 7.48
N VAL A 465 10.06 -23.25 7.81
CA VAL A 465 8.95 -23.20 6.86
C VAL A 465 8.38 -21.79 6.86
N LEU A 466 8.54 -21.07 5.76
CA LEU A 466 8.01 -19.71 5.60
C LEU A 466 6.65 -19.76 4.90
N VAL A 467 5.64 -19.16 5.51
CA VAL A 467 4.27 -19.12 4.98
C VAL A 467 3.80 -17.68 4.94
N GLY A 468 3.18 -17.28 3.84
CA GLY A 468 2.68 -15.93 3.71
C GLY A 468 1.94 -15.66 2.42
N ASP A 469 1.62 -14.38 2.23
CA ASP A 469 1.08 -13.84 0.99
C ASP A 469 1.78 -12.50 0.73
N PRO A 470 2.69 -12.40 -0.26
CA PRO A 470 3.42 -11.16 -0.52
C PRO A 470 2.51 -10.04 -1.05
N GLU A 471 1.27 -10.38 -1.46
CA GLU A 471 0.29 -9.41 -1.96
C GLU A 471 -0.55 -8.79 -0.83
N GLN A 472 -0.50 -9.34 0.40
CA GLN A 472 -1.14 -8.72 1.58
C GLN A 472 -0.30 -7.54 2.11
N LEU A 473 -0.62 -7.06 3.32
CA LEU A 473 0.03 -5.88 3.92
C LEU A 473 1.55 -6.06 3.97
N GLN A 474 2.26 -4.99 3.61
CA GLN A 474 3.72 -4.98 3.53
C GLN A 474 4.36 -4.80 4.91
N ALA A 475 5.63 -5.22 5.02
CA ALA A 475 6.45 -4.97 6.19
C ALA A 475 6.54 -3.47 6.53
N ILE A 476 6.52 -3.15 7.82
CA ILE A 476 6.76 -1.78 8.29
C ILE A 476 8.24 -1.43 8.11
N GLU A 477 9.12 -2.36 8.50
CA GLU A 477 10.57 -2.26 8.32
C GLU A 477 10.98 -2.34 6.84
N ALA A 478 12.26 -2.08 6.59
CA ALA A 478 12.85 -2.16 5.25
C ALA A 478 12.81 -3.58 4.68
N GLY A 479 12.55 -3.65 3.37
CA GLY A 479 12.72 -4.84 2.53
C GLY A 479 11.50 -5.74 2.40
N ALA A 480 11.54 -6.57 1.36
CA ALA A 480 10.59 -7.64 1.06
C ALA A 480 11.29 -9.02 1.21
N ALA A 481 11.73 -9.34 2.43
CA ALA A 481 12.58 -10.49 2.72
C ALA A 481 11.97 -11.83 2.27
N PHE A 482 10.70 -12.07 2.62
CA PHE A 482 9.98 -13.29 2.23
C PHE A 482 9.87 -13.45 0.71
N ARG A 483 9.57 -12.37 -0.01
CA ARG A 483 9.54 -12.37 -1.48
C ARG A 483 10.90 -12.78 -2.06
N SER A 484 11.98 -12.16 -1.58
CA SER A 484 13.33 -12.46 -2.03
C SER A 484 13.71 -13.93 -1.84
N ILE A 485 13.40 -14.49 -0.66
CA ILE A 485 13.66 -15.91 -0.35
C ILE A 485 12.83 -16.84 -1.25
N ALA A 486 11.53 -16.56 -1.40
CA ALA A 486 10.63 -17.36 -2.21
C ALA A 486 11.03 -17.36 -3.71
N GLU A 487 11.43 -16.20 -4.25
CA GLU A 487 11.92 -16.09 -5.62
C GLU A 487 13.26 -16.83 -5.84
N ARG A 488 14.13 -16.83 -4.83
CA ARG A 488 15.47 -17.43 -4.91
C ARG A 488 15.47 -18.95 -4.77
N HIS A 489 14.72 -19.48 -3.80
CA HIS A 489 14.72 -20.90 -3.45
C HIS A 489 13.52 -21.66 -4.02
N GLY A 490 12.58 -20.94 -4.65
CA GLY A 490 11.30 -21.49 -5.03
C GLY A 490 10.31 -21.48 -3.87
N ALA A 491 9.03 -21.48 -4.22
CA ALA A 491 7.93 -21.65 -3.31
C ALA A 491 6.84 -22.47 -4.00
N VAL A 492 6.06 -23.21 -3.22
CA VAL A 492 4.80 -23.76 -3.71
C VAL A 492 3.71 -22.72 -3.53
N GLU A 493 2.99 -22.46 -4.62
CA GLU A 493 1.85 -21.54 -4.62
C GLU A 493 0.54 -22.30 -4.40
N ILE A 494 -0.28 -21.82 -3.45
CA ILE A 494 -1.66 -22.26 -3.29
C ILE A 494 -2.56 -21.11 -3.74
N THR A 495 -3.18 -21.26 -4.90
CA THR A 495 -4.01 -20.25 -5.58
C THR A 495 -5.50 -20.57 -5.50
N GLU A 496 -5.85 -21.80 -5.15
CA GLU A 496 -7.22 -22.27 -4.99
C GLU A 496 -7.86 -21.65 -3.73
N ILE A 497 -8.73 -20.68 -3.95
CA ILE A 497 -9.47 -19.98 -2.90
C ILE A 497 -10.63 -20.86 -2.43
N ARG A 498 -10.63 -21.23 -1.15
CA ARG A 498 -11.66 -22.07 -0.52
C ARG A 498 -12.59 -21.30 0.43
N ARG A 499 -12.24 -20.06 0.77
CA ARG A 499 -13.02 -19.21 1.68
C ARG A 499 -14.33 -18.75 1.05
N GLN A 500 -14.27 -18.19 -0.15
CA GLN A 500 -15.45 -17.77 -0.92
C GLN A 500 -16.15 -18.99 -1.53
N ARG A 501 -17.49 -19.03 -1.45
CA ARG A 501 -18.27 -20.17 -1.95
C ARG A 501 -18.54 -20.08 -3.45
N GLU A 502 -18.86 -18.89 -3.92
CA GLU A 502 -19.21 -18.62 -5.33
C GLU A 502 -17.97 -18.46 -6.21
N ASP A 503 -18.00 -19.01 -7.43
CA ASP A 503 -16.84 -18.99 -8.33
C ASP A 503 -16.47 -17.58 -8.78
N TRP A 504 -17.44 -16.70 -9.01
CA TRP A 504 -17.17 -15.31 -9.38
C TRP A 504 -16.45 -14.54 -8.26
N GLN A 505 -16.71 -14.88 -6.99
CA GLN A 505 -16.03 -14.27 -5.85
C GLN A 505 -14.59 -14.77 -5.73
N LYS A 506 -14.37 -16.07 -5.98
CA LYS A 506 -13.01 -16.63 -6.06
C LYS A 506 -12.21 -15.94 -7.17
N GLU A 507 -12.80 -15.75 -8.36
CA GLU A 507 -12.14 -15.02 -9.45
C GLU A 507 -11.89 -13.55 -9.11
N ALA A 508 -12.84 -12.86 -8.46
CA ALA A 508 -12.66 -11.47 -8.03
C ALA A 508 -11.53 -11.34 -6.99
N THR A 509 -11.45 -12.26 -6.03
CA THR A 509 -10.36 -12.30 -5.03
C THR A 509 -9.02 -12.63 -5.70
N ARG A 510 -8.98 -13.53 -6.70
CA ARG A 510 -7.78 -13.77 -7.51
C ARG A 510 -7.39 -12.52 -8.32
N ALA A 511 -8.35 -11.79 -8.86
CA ALA A 511 -8.10 -10.53 -9.56
C ALA A 511 -7.49 -9.48 -8.62
N LEU A 512 -7.96 -9.36 -7.38
CA LEU A 512 -7.32 -8.50 -6.37
C LEU A 512 -5.87 -8.93 -6.07
N ALA A 513 -5.65 -10.22 -5.82
CA ALA A 513 -4.32 -10.77 -5.53
C ALA A 513 -3.34 -10.50 -6.69
N THR A 514 -3.80 -10.61 -7.93
CA THR A 514 -2.99 -10.41 -9.15
C THR A 514 -2.94 -8.95 -9.64
N GLY A 515 -3.49 -7.99 -8.90
CA GLY A 515 -3.42 -6.57 -9.22
C GLY A 515 -4.39 -6.11 -10.31
N ARG A 516 -5.31 -6.98 -10.73
CA ARG A 516 -6.45 -6.67 -11.59
C ARG A 516 -7.59 -6.07 -10.75
N THR A 517 -7.27 -5.08 -9.91
CA THR A 517 -8.20 -4.50 -8.93
C THR A 517 -9.45 -3.92 -9.60
N ALA A 518 -9.31 -3.30 -10.77
CA ALA A 518 -10.47 -2.79 -11.52
C ALA A 518 -11.46 -3.90 -11.92
N GLU A 519 -10.96 -5.03 -12.42
CA GLU A 519 -11.78 -6.20 -12.78
C GLU A 519 -12.52 -6.76 -11.56
N ALA A 520 -11.85 -6.83 -10.41
CA ALA A 520 -12.49 -7.26 -9.17
C ALA A 520 -13.59 -6.29 -8.71
N LEU A 521 -13.33 -4.99 -8.74
CA LEU A 521 -14.33 -3.97 -8.37
C LEU A 521 -15.52 -3.98 -9.32
N ASP A 522 -15.30 -4.17 -10.63
CA ASP A 522 -16.36 -4.31 -11.61
C ASP A 522 -17.21 -5.57 -11.34
N ALA A 523 -16.59 -6.69 -10.96
CA ALA A 523 -17.29 -7.91 -10.58
C ALA A 523 -18.16 -7.71 -9.33
N TYR A 524 -17.64 -7.07 -8.28
CA TYR A 524 -18.43 -6.73 -7.09
C TYR A 524 -19.55 -5.72 -7.42
N ALA A 525 -19.28 -4.71 -8.25
CA ALA A 525 -20.28 -3.72 -8.65
C ALA A 525 -21.44 -4.37 -9.42
N ALA A 526 -21.14 -5.31 -10.33
CA ALA A 526 -22.16 -6.06 -11.07
C ALA A 526 -23.09 -6.89 -10.17
N HIS A 527 -22.64 -7.24 -8.96
CA HIS A 527 -23.41 -7.96 -7.94
C HIS A 527 -23.98 -7.04 -6.85
N GLY A 528 -23.98 -5.71 -7.04
CA GLY A 528 -24.53 -4.76 -6.08
C GLY A 528 -23.74 -4.65 -4.78
N MET A 529 -22.45 -4.96 -4.82
CA MET A 529 -21.57 -5.00 -3.64
C MET A 529 -20.70 -3.74 -3.48
N ILE A 530 -20.77 -2.81 -4.42
CA ILE A 530 -20.05 -1.53 -4.39
C ILE A 530 -21.06 -0.39 -4.31
N HIS A 531 -20.92 0.47 -3.31
CA HIS A 531 -21.87 1.52 -2.96
C HIS A 531 -21.16 2.87 -2.92
N ALA A 532 -21.75 3.86 -3.58
CA ALA A 532 -21.21 5.22 -3.67
C ALA A 532 -22.20 6.20 -3.06
N ALA A 533 -21.76 7.01 -2.11
CA ALA A 533 -22.53 8.12 -1.56
C ALA A 533 -21.88 9.46 -1.90
N ASP A 534 -22.60 10.57 -1.73
CA ASP A 534 -22.09 11.90 -2.05
C ASP A 534 -20.88 12.31 -1.20
N THR A 535 -20.90 11.93 0.09
CA THR A 535 -19.81 12.19 1.04
C THR A 535 -19.37 10.92 1.73
N ARG A 536 -18.15 10.91 2.29
CA ARG A 536 -17.67 9.80 3.11
C ARG A 536 -18.55 9.56 4.35
N GLU A 537 -19.08 10.63 4.94
CA GLU A 537 -19.99 10.55 6.09
C GLU A 537 -21.31 9.86 5.70
N ALA A 538 -21.90 10.22 4.56
CA ALA A 538 -23.08 9.53 4.04
C ALA A 538 -22.79 8.06 3.72
N ALA A 539 -21.63 7.77 3.11
CA ALA A 539 -21.22 6.40 2.80
C ALA A 539 -21.06 5.55 4.06
N ARG A 540 -20.61 6.14 5.16
CA ARG A 540 -20.47 5.49 6.46
C ARG A 540 -21.82 5.17 7.08
N GLY A 541 -22.74 6.14 7.09
CA GLY A 541 -24.12 5.91 7.54
C GLY A 541 -24.80 4.80 6.75
N GLU A 542 -24.75 4.86 5.42
CA GLU A 542 -25.30 3.81 4.54
C GLU A 542 -24.69 2.43 4.79
N LEU A 543 -23.39 2.37 5.07
CA LEU A 543 -22.70 1.13 5.42
C LEU A 543 -23.27 0.53 6.71
N VAL A 544 -23.41 1.36 7.74
CA VAL A 544 -23.95 0.93 9.05
C VAL A 544 -25.41 0.51 8.92
N ASP A 545 -26.18 1.13 8.04
CA ASP A 545 -27.58 0.80 7.78
C ASP A 545 -27.72 -0.54 7.10
N GLU A 546 -26.86 -0.81 6.11
CA GLU A 546 -26.76 -2.11 5.47
C GLU A 546 -26.36 -3.19 6.48
N TRP A 547 -25.34 -2.91 7.28
CA TRP A 547 -24.87 -3.82 8.33
C TRP A 547 -25.97 -4.14 9.36
N ASP A 548 -26.70 -3.13 9.87
CA ASP A 548 -27.76 -3.34 10.86
C ASP A 548 -28.93 -4.14 10.26
N ARG A 549 -29.33 -3.81 9.02
CA ARG A 549 -30.38 -4.54 8.31
C ARG A 549 -30.01 -6.02 8.14
N GLN A 550 -28.78 -6.31 7.73
CA GLN A 550 -28.29 -7.68 7.57
C GLN A 550 -28.17 -8.41 8.90
N ARG A 551 -27.65 -7.74 9.94
CA ARG A 551 -27.54 -8.30 11.30
C ARG A 551 -28.91 -8.74 11.83
N ARG A 552 -29.95 -7.94 11.62
CA ARG A 552 -31.32 -8.27 12.04
C ARG A 552 -31.95 -9.38 11.20
N ALA A 553 -31.64 -9.43 9.90
CA ALA A 553 -32.15 -10.46 9.00
C ALA A 553 -31.52 -11.85 9.28
N ASP A 554 -30.19 -11.92 9.48
CA ASP A 554 -29.50 -13.18 9.74
C ASP A 554 -28.60 -13.11 11.01
N PRO A 555 -29.16 -13.10 12.24
CA PRO A 555 -28.40 -12.82 13.47
C PRO A 555 -27.24 -13.80 13.74
N GLU A 556 -27.35 -15.04 13.28
CA GLU A 556 -26.34 -16.09 13.48
C GLU A 556 -25.09 -15.96 12.59
N ARG A 557 -25.15 -15.12 11.54
CA ARG A 557 -24.03 -14.97 10.61
C ARG A 557 -22.96 -14.04 11.19
N SER A 558 -21.70 -14.47 11.09
CA SER A 558 -20.56 -13.69 11.56
C SER A 558 -20.31 -12.48 10.67
N ARG A 559 -20.06 -11.31 11.27
CA ARG A 559 -19.89 -10.04 10.56
C ARG A 559 -18.81 -9.16 11.15
N ILE A 560 -18.21 -8.33 10.31
CA ILE A 560 -17.28 -7.27 10.76
C ILE A 560 -17.31 -6.08 9.80
N ILE A 561 -17.22 -4.88 10.37
CA ILE A 561 -16.98 -3.65 9.61
C ILE A 561 -15.47 -3.39 9.56
N LEU A 562 -14.95 -3.09 8.38
CA LEU A 562 -13.54 -2.89 8.11
C LEU A 562 -13.26 -1.52 7.53
N THR A 563 -12.15 -0.92 7.92
CA THR A 563 -11.67 0.32 7.30
C THR A 563 -10.16 0.41 7.44
N HIS A 564 -9.57 1.44 6.85
CA HIS A 564 -8.13 1.64 6.88
C HIS A 564 -7.65 2.19 8.23
N THR A 565 -8.46 3.00 8.92
CA THR A 565 -7.98 3.88 9.96
C THR A 565 -8.75 3.70 11.27
N ASN A 566 -8.07 3.68 12.42
CA ASN A 566 -8.75 3.54 13.73
C ASN A 566 -9.72 4.73 14.06
N ALA A 567 -9.62 5.92 13.44
CA ALA A 567 -10.57 7.03 13.63
C ALA A 567 -11.88 6.69 12.94
N GLU A 568 -11.80 6.19 11.70
CA GLU A 568 -12.97 5.66 11.01
C GLU A 568 -13.54 4.47 11.78
N VAL A 569 -12.70 3.60 12.39
CA VAL A 569 -13.18 2.53 13.28
C VAL A 569 -13.96 3.09 14.46
N ARG A 570 -13.48 4.15 15.11
CA ARG A 570 -14.19 4.80 16.23
C ARG A 570 -15.54 5.34 15.75
N GLU A 571 -15.56 6.12 14.68
CA GLU A 571 -16.80 6.70 14.12
C GLU A 571 -17.78 5.59 13.69
N LEU A 572 -17.29 4.50 13.08
CA LEU A 572 -18.11 3.33 12.72
C LEU A 572 -18.64 2.57 13.93
N ASN A 573 -17.84 2.41 14.98
CA ASN A 573 -18.27 1.79 16.23
C ASN A 573 -19.38 2.61 16.91
N GLU A 574 -19.21 3.93 16.98
CA GLU A 574 -20.18 4.87 17.55
C GLU A 574 -21.49 4.86 16.76
N GLU A 575 -21.44 4.92 15.42
CA GLU A 575 -22.64 4.86 14.57
C GLU A 575 -23.35 3.50 14.65
N ALA A 576 -22.60 2.40 14.62
CA ALA A 576 -23.15 1.05 14.76
C ALA A 576 -23.85 0.88 16.12
N ARG A 577 -23.20 1.28 17.21
CA ARG A 577 -23.79 1.29 18.55
C ARG A 577 -25.03 2.17 18.62
N GLY A 578 -24.98 3.35 17.99
CA GLY A 578 -26.11 4.27 17.91
C GLY A 578 -27.37 3.64 17.29
N ARG A 579 -27.22 2.78 16.28
CA ARG A 579 -28.36 2.03 15.70
C ARG A 579 -28.94 1.02 16.67
N LEU A 580 -28.10 0.26 17.38
CA LEU A 580 -28.57 -0.70 18.38
C LEU A 580 -29.28 0.01 19.54
N HIS A 581 -28.75 1.15 19.99
CA HIS A 581 -29.38 1.97 21.02
C HIS A 581 -30.73 2.53 20.56
N ALA A 582 -30.80 3.10 19.34
CA ALA A 582 -32.05 3.65 18.79
C ALA A 582 -33.14 2.58 18.60
N ASN A 583 -32.75 1.33 18.36
CA ASN A 583 -33.67 0.18 18.27
C ASN A 583 -34.07 -0.40 19.63
N GLY A 584 -33.52 0.09 20.76
CA GLY A 584 -33.77 -0.45 22.09
C GLY A 584 -33.15 -1.84 22.33
N GLU A 585 -32.07 -2.17 21.62
CA GLU A 585 -31.40 -3.47 21.71
C GLU A 585 -30.25 -3.49 22.73
N LEU A 586 -29.89 -2.34 23.29
CA LEU A 586 -28.88 -2.21 24.34
C LEU A 586 -29.54 -1.95 25.70
N GLY A 587 -28.90 -2.45 26.76
CA GLY A 587 -29.23 -2.08 28.13
C GLY A 587 -28.81 -0.64 28.47
N GLU A 588 -28.85 -0.29 29.75
CA GLU A 588 -28.39 1.01 30.22
C GLU A 588 -26.88 1.19 29.99
N ASP A 589 -26.49 2.42 29.63
CA ASP A 589 -25.10 2.80 29.44
C ASP A 589 -24.37 2.85 30.78
N VAL A 590 -23.26 2.12 30.85
CA VAL A 590 -22.37 2.05 31.99
C VAL A 590 -21.01 2.59 31.57
N ALA A 591 -20.59 3.68 32.22
CA ALA A 591 -19.26 4.23 32.05
C ALA A 591 -18.20 3.27 32.63
N PHE A 592 -17.30 2.79 31.77
CA PHE A 592 -16.22 1.89 32.13
C PHE A 592 -14.85 2.55 31.88
N ALA A 593 -13.94 2.42 32.84
CA ALA A 593 -12.60 2.97 32.73
C ALA A 593 -11.68 2.01 31.95
N ALA A 594 -11.74 2.03 30.62
CA ALA A 594 -10.84 1.26 29.77
C ALA A 594 -9.42 1.89 29.70
N ASP A 595 -8.41 1.10 29.31
CA ASP A 595 -7.00 1.53 29.17
C ASP A 595 -6.84 2.75 28.25
N LYS A 596 -7.73 2.89 27.26
CA LYS A 596 -7.75 3.98 26.27
C LYS A 596 -8.71 5.12 26.63
N GLY A 597 -8.96 5.27 27.92
CA GLY A 597 -9.89 6.24 28.48
C GLY A 597 -11.29 5.67 28.68
N HIS A 598 -12.16 6.50 29.27
CA HIS A 598 -13.54 6.11 29.55
C HIS A 598 -14.29 5.76 28.26
N ARG A 599 -15.14 4.74 28.36
CA ARG A 599 -16.02 4.25 27.30
C ARG A 599 -17.34 3.84 27.91
N ASP A 600 -18.43 4.17 27.23
CA ASP A 600 -19.75 3.71 27.62
C ASP A 600 -20.02 2.36 26.96
N PHE A 601 -20.40 1.39 27.78
CA PHE A 601 -20.79 0.06 27.37
C PHE A 601 -22.16 -0.27 27.95
N ALA A 602 -22.93 -1.08 27.24
CA ALA A 602 -24.22 -1.59 27.69
C ALA A 602 -24.26 -3.11 27.55
N ALA A 603 -25.18 -3.76 28.28
CA ALA A 603 -25.51 -5.15 27.97
C ALA A 603 -26.02 -5.24 26.52
N GLY A 604 -25.55 -6.24 25.77
CA GLY A 604 -25.78 -6.37 24.33
C GLY A 604 -24.68 -5.77 23.45
N ASP A 605 -23.78 -4.94 23.99
CA ASP A 605 -22.72 -4.34 23.19
C ASP A 605 -21.73 -5.38 22.63
N ARG A 606 -21.23 -5.10 21.43
CA ARG A 606 -20.09 -5.82 20.86
C ARG A 606 -18.79 -5.32 21.46
N LEU A 607 -18.00 -6.22 22.03
CA LEU A 607 -16.72 -5.92 22.68
C LEU A 607 -15.54 -6.54 21.90
N MET A 608 -14.43 -5.83 21.82
CA MET A 608 -13.13 -6.33 21.40
C MET A 608 -12.13 -6.25 22.55
N PHE A 609 -11.48 -7.38 22.86
CA PHE A 609 -10.33 -7.43 23.77
C PHE A 609 -9.07 -6.91 23.06
N LEU A 610 -8.26 -6.09 23.73
CA LEU A 610 -7.08 -5.43 23.15
C LEU A 610 -5.75 -5.93 23.71
N ARG A 611 -5.77 -6.74 24.77
CA ARG A 611 -4.59 -7.34 25.40
C ARG A 611 -4.78 -8.83 25.61
N ASN A 612 -3.71 -9.59 25.49
CA ASN A 612 -3.76 -11.02 25.79
C ASN A 612 -3.88 -11.21 27.30
N GLU A 613 -4.77 -12.10 27.75
CA GLU A 613 -4.89 -12.48 29.15
C GLU A 613 -5.19 -13.98 29.27
N ARG A 614 -4.18 -14.75 29.68
CA ARG A 614 -4.26 -16.21 29.72
C ARG A 614 -5.26 -16.71 30.74
N SER A 615 -5.37 -16.05 31.89
CA SER A 615 -6.31 -16.43 32.96
C SER A 615 -7.77 -16.35 32.50
N LEU A 616 -8.07 -15.36 31.65
CA LEU A 616 -9.39 -15.16 31.04
C LEU A 616 -9.56 -15.98 29.75
N GLY A 617 -8.48 -16.57 29.22
CA GLY A 617 -8.46 -17.23 27.91
C GLY A 617 -8.82 -16.29 26.75
N VAL A 618 -8.65 -14.99 26.93
CA VAL A 618 -8.96 -13.97 25.90
C VAL A 618 -7.67 -13.44 25.30
N LYS A 619 -7.77 -13.02 24.05
CA LYS A 619 -6.64 -12.59 23.22
C LYS A 619 -6.94 -11.22 22.60
N ASN A 620 -5.91 -10.47 22.24
CA ASN A 620 -6.08 -9.22 21.48
C ASN A 620 -6.81 -9.51 20.15
N GLY A 621 -7.85 -8.76 19.84
CA GLY A 621 -8.75 -8.98 18.72
C GLY A 621 -9.89 -9.97 18.99
N THR A 622 -9.94 -10.62 20.16
CA THR A 622 -11.08 -11.50 20.52
C THR A 622 -12.35 -10.68 20.57
N LEU A 623 -13.40 -11.17 19.93
CA LEU A 623 -14.73 -10.56 19.94
C LEU A 623 -15.68 -11.31 20.87
N GLY A 624 -16.58 -10.55 21.47
CA GLY A 624 -17.66 -11.08 22.28
C GLY A 624 -18.81 -10.09 22.40
N THR A 625 -19.89 -10.54 23.04
CA THR A 625 -21.06 -9.73 23.33
C THR A 625 -21.18 -9.57 24.84
N ILE A 626 -21.33 -8.35 25.32
CA ILE A 626 -21.45 -8.05 26.74
C ILE A 626 -22.78 -8.63 27.24
N ALA A 627 -22.72 -9.57 28.18
CA ALA A 627 -23.89 -10.09 28.86
C ALA A 627 -24.29 -9.19 30.02
N ARG A 628 -23.29 -8.70 30.78
CA ARG A 628 -23.47 -7.76 31.90
C ARG A 628 -22.26 -6.83 32.00
N VAL A 629 -22.49 -5.58 32.38
CA VAL A 629 -21.44 -4.59 32.63
C VAL A 629 -21.77 -3.81 33.89
N SER A 630 -20.75 -3.53 34.70
CA SER A 630 -20.75 -2.56 35.78
C SER A 630 -19.44 -1.74 35.72
N PRO A 631 -19.33 -0.62 36.45
CA PRO A 631 -18.08 0.14 36.53
C PRO A 631 -16.88 -0.69 37.05
N GLU A 632 -17.16 -1.73 37.84
CA GLU A 632 -16.15 -2.60 38.46
C GLU A 632 -15.76 -3.78 37.57
N GLY A 633 -16.51 -4.12 36.52
CA GLY A 633 -16.18 -5.28 35.70
C GLY A 633 -17.23 -5.68 34.66
N MET A 634 -16.92 -6.70 33.87
CA MET A 634 -17.79 -7.17 32.80
C MET A 634 -17.94 -8.68 32.81
N THR A 635 -19.07 -9.15 32.28
CA THR A 635 -19.31 -10.52 31.86
C THR A 635 -19.60 -10.53 30.38
N VAL A 636 -18.77 -11.23 29.60
CA VAL A 636 -18.76 -11.19 28.14
C VAL A 636 -18.91 -12.61 27.61
N ARG A 637 -19.91 -12.82 26.75
CA ARG A 637 -20.07 -14.05 25.99
C ARG A 637 -19.24 -13.95 24.72
N LEU A 638 -18.13 -14.69 24.67
CA LEU A 638 -17.27 -14.75 23.49
C LEU A 638 -18.00 -15.43 22.32
N ASP A 639 -17.55 -15.16 21.10
CA ASP A 639 -18.10 -15.79 19.89
C ASP A 639 -17.98 -17.31 19.87
N GLY A 640 -16.97 -17.85 20.55
CA GLY A 640 -16.81 -19.30 20.75
C GLY A 640 -17.81 -19.90 21.76
N GLY A 641 -18.79 -19.14 22.23
CA GLY A 641 -19.84 -19.57 23.17
C GLY A 641 -19.41 -19.54 24.65
N ARG A 642 -18.12 -19.38 24.94
CA ARG A 642 -17.59 -19.30 26.32
C ARG A 642 -17.90 -17.94 26.95
N GLU A 643 -18.30 -17.95 28.22
CA GLU A 643 -18.47 -16.73 29.00
C GLU A 643 -17.18 -16.41 29.78
N VAL A 644 -16.81 -15.13 29.82
CA VAL A 644 -15.64 -14.61 30.53
C VAL A 644 -16.07 -13.49 31.45
N ARG A 645 -15.59 -13.53 32.69
CA ARG A 645 -15.82 -12.49 33.69
C ARG A 645 -14.48 -11.91 34.15
N PHE A 646 -14.39 -10.59 34.23
CA PHE A 646 -13.19 -9.90 34.72
C PHE A 646 -13.55 -8.62 35.46
N ASP A 647 -12.68 -8.23 36.39
CA ASP A 647 -12.71 -6.95 37.09
C ASP A 647 -11.92 -5.89 36.30
N ALA A 648 -12.40 -4.66 36.31
CA ALA A 648 -11.77 -3.53 35.64
C ALA A 648 -10.34 -3.26 36.14
N ARG A 649 -10.06 -3.59 37.41
CA ARG A 649 -8.72 -3.43 38.02
C ARG A 649 -7.69 -4.40 37.44
N ASP A 650 -8.14 -5.59 37.07
CA ASP A 650 -7.27 -6.65 36.54
C ASP A 650 -7.14 -6.54 35.02
N TYR A 651 -8.22 -6.15 34.34
CA TYR A 651 -8.28 -6.07 32.89
C TYR A 651 -9.20 -4.93 32.40
N ALA A 652 -8.58 -3.90 31.80
CA ALA A 652 -9.27 -2.76 31.22
C ALA A 652 -8.94 -2.54 29.71
N ALA A 653 -8.18 -3.47 29.10
CA ALA A 653 -7.77 -3.38 27.71
C ALA A 653 -8.90 -3.81 26.74
N VAL A 654 -9.97 -3.02 26.65
CA VAL A 654 -11.15 -3.31 25.82
C VAL A 654 -11.59 -2.11 24.98
N ASP A 655 -12.31 -2.35 23.90
CA ASP A 655 -12.98 -1.33 23.07
C ASP A 655 -14.24 -1.92 22.42
N HIS A 656 -15.05 -1.10 21.74
CA HIS A 656 -16.16 -1.61 20.94
C HIS A 656 -15.67 -2.47 19.77
N GLY A 657 -16.41 -3.55 19.49
CA GLY A 657 -16.01 -4.60 18.55
C GLY A 657 -16.81 -4.67 17.25
N TYR A 658 -17.54 -3.63 16.88
CA TYR A 658 -18.34 -3.61 15.64
C TYR A 658 -17.44 -3.43 14.38
N ALA A 659 -16.40 -2.60 14.51
CA ALA A 659 -15.47 -2.25 13.45
C ALA A 659 -14.01 -2.53 13.81
N ALA A 660 -13.17 -2.75 12.80
CA ALA A 660 -11.73 -2.98 12.95
C ALA A 660 -10.93 -2.43 11.75
N THR A 661 -9.63 -2.23 11.93
CA THR A 661 -8.75 -1.90 10.80
C THR A 661 -8.41 -3.14 9.97
N PHE A 662 -8.06 -2.93 8.69
CA PHE A 662 -7.57 -4.00 7.81
C PHE A 662 -6.39 -4.77 8.41
N GLY A 663 -5.48 -4.08 9.12
CA GLY A 663 -4.35 -4.73 9.78
C GLY A 663 -4.76 -5.62 10.95
N LYS A 664 -5.72 -5.18 11.79
CA LYS A 664 -6.23 -5.99 12.91
C LYS A 664 -7.08 -7.18 12.46
N SER A 665 -7.69 -7.09 11.28
CA SER A 665 -8.52 -8.15 10.69
C SER A 665 -7.73 -9.11 9.78
N GLN A 666 -6.40 -9.00 9.73
CA GLN A 666 -5.59 -9.95 8.98
C GLN A 666 -5.70 -11.35 9.59
N GLY A 667 -6.00 -12.33 8.75
CA GLY A 667 -6.32 -13.70 9.14
C GLY A 667 -7.79 -13.95 9.50
N VAL A 668 -8.57 -12.90 9.82
CA VAL A 668 -10.00 -13.03 10.13
C VAL A 668 -10.80 -13.47 8.90
N SER A 669 -11.81 -14.32 9.12
CA SER A 669 -12.79 -14.73 8.11
C SER A 669 -14.20 -14.63 8.70
N VAL A 670 -15.09 -13.92 8.03
CA VAL A 670 -16.49 -13.70 8.43
C VAL A 670 -17.42 -14.09 7.29
N ASP A 671 -18.71 -14.28 7.57
CA ASP A 671 -19.68 -14.59 6.53
C ASP A 671 -20.01 -13.36 5.69
N ASP A 672 -20.27 -12.22 6.36
CA ASP A 672 -20.47 -10.91 5.71
C ASP A 672 -19.43 -9.89 6.19
N ALA A 673 -18.75 -9.22 5.26
CA ALA A 673 -17.84 -8.11 5.55
C ALA A 673 -18.41 -6.79 5.02
N HIS A 674 -18.25 -5.72 5.78
CA HIS A 674 -18.54 -4.37 5.30
C HIS A 674 -17.24 -3.58 5.30
N ALA A 675 -16.97 -2.77 4.29
CA ALA A 675 -15.72 -2.03 4.16
C ALA A 675 -15.99 -0.58 3.78
N LEU A 676 -15.35 0.36 4.47
CA LEU A 676 -15.34 1.78 4.10
C LEU A 676 -14.01 2.11 3.39
N ALA A 677 -14.11 2.60 2.15
CA ALA A 677 -12.94 3.02 1.39
C ALA A 677 -12.45 4.41 1.83
N THR A 678 -11.13 4.60 1.94
CA THR A 678 -10.51 5.91 2.25
C THR A 678 -9.30 6.18 1.33
N PRO A 679 -8.94 7.46 1.06
CA PRO A 679 -7.84 7.80 0.13
C PRO A 679 -6.46 7.26 0.51
N GLY A 680 -6.28 6.86 1.78
CA GLY A 680 -5.06 6.23 2.27
C GLY A 680 -4.87 4.79 1.79
N MET A 681 -5.93 4.13 1.30
CA MET A 681 -5.87 2.74 0.85
C MET A 681 -5.09 2.56 -0.46
N ASP A 682 -4.51 1.39 -0.62
CA ASP A 682 -3.68 0.95 -1.73
C ASP A 682 -4.08 -0.47 -2.15
N ARG A 683 -3.29 -1.09 -3.04
CA ARG A 683 -3.57 -2.46 -3.51
C ARG A 683 -3.62 -3.48 -2.38
N HIS A 684 -2.67 -3.42 -1.46
CA HIS A 684 -2.55 -4.41 -0.38
C HIS A 684 -3.72 -4.30 0.61
N SER A 685 -4.05 -3.08 1.03
CA SER A 685 -5.19 -2.84 1.92
C SER A 685 -6.54 -3.11 1.25
N GLY A 686 -6.70 -2.80 -0.03
CA GLY A 686 -7.89 -3.17 -0.81
C GLY A 686 -8.08 -4.68 -0.92
N TYR A 687 -7.02 -5.42 -1.24
CA TYR A 687 -7.04 -6.88 -1.28
C TYR A 687 -7.37 -7.48 0.09
N VAL A 688 -6.73 -7.00 1.16
CA VAL A 688 -7.03 -7.45 2.53
C VAL A 688 -8.47 -7.16 2.91
N GLY A 689 -9.00 -5.96 2.64
CA GLY A 689 -10.35 -5.57 3.03
C GLY A 689 -11.44 -6.35 2.31
N LEU A 690 -11.28 -6.58 1.02
CA LEU A 690 -12.31 -7.22 0.19
C LEU A 690 -12.29 -8.76 0.27
N SER A 691 -11.21 -9.37 0.76
CA SER A 691 -11.06 -10.84 0.76
C SER A 691 -11.52 -11.53 2.04
N ARG A 692 -12.00 -10.82 3.09
CA ARG A 692 -12.33 -11.41 4.41
C ARG A 692 -13.67 -12.15 4.49
N HIS A 693 -14.55 -11.98 3.51
CA HIS A 693 -15.89 -12.57 3.49
C HIS A 693 -15.89 -14.03 3.00
N ARG A 694 -16.87 -14.83 3.46
CA ARG A 694 -17.20 -16.13 2.86
C ARG A 694 -18.33 -16.01 1.83
N ASP A 695 -19.29 -15.12 2.07
CA ASP A 695 -20.50 -15.01 1.26
C ASP A 695 -20.77 -13.60 0.71
N ARG A 696 -20.61 -12.52 1.49
CA ARG A 696 -20.87 -11.15 1.00
C ARG A 696 -19.82 -10.15 1.47
N VAL A 697 -19.44 -9.22 0.60
CA VAL A 697 -18.67 -8.04 0.99
C VAL A 697 -19.29 -6.78 0.41
N HIS A 698 -19.57 -5.79 1.25
CA HIS A 698 -20.11 -4.49 0.82
C HIS A 698 -19.02 -3.41 0.97
N LEU A 699 -18.59 -2.80 -0.13
CA LEU A 699 -17.64 -1.68 -0.12
C LEU A 699 -18.37 -0.36 -0.34
N HIS A 700 -18.29 0.54 0.63
CA HIS A 700 -18.84 1.89 0.55
C HIS A 700 -17.73 2.92 0.35
N TYR A 701 -18.01 3.97 -0.44
CA TYR A 701 -17.09 5.10 -0.61
C TYR A 701 -17.83 6.42 -0.84
N GLY A 702 -17.22 7.53 -0.41
CA GLY A 702 -17.71 8.89 -0.67
C GLY A 702 -17.17 9.48 -1.97
N ARG A 703 -18.00 10.24 -2.71
CA ARG A 703 -17.60 10.92 -3.95
C ARG A 703 -16.67 12.12 -3.73
N ASP A 704 -16.71 12.69 -2.54
CA ASP A 704 -15.75 13.68 -2.03
C ASP A 704 -14.31 13.14 -1.94
N ASP A 705 -14.17 11.87 -1.58
CA ASP A 705 -12.88 11.16 -1.57
C ASP A 705 -12.53 10.55 -2.94
N PHE A 706 -13.52 9.97 -3.62
CA PHE A 706 -13.36 9.31 -4.91
C PHE A 706 -14.51 9.68 -5.86
N ALA A 707 -14.27 10.62 -6.77
CA ALA A 707 -15.30 11.12 -7.69
C ALA A 707 -16.08 10.03 -8.46
N ASP A 708 -15.43 8.90 -8.75
CA ASP A 708 -16.00 7.76 -9.46
C ASP A 708 -15.29 6.44 -9.10
N GLN A 709 -15.89 5.30 -9.48
CA GLN A 709 -15.30 3.96 -9.31
C GLN A 709 -13.92 3.83 -9.97
N GLY A 710 -13.63 4.56 -11.05
CA GLY A 710 -12.30 4.59 -11.67
C GLY A 710 -11.24 5.29 -10.80
N ARG A 711 -11.61 6.33 -10.03
CA ARG A 711 -10.74 6.96 -9.01
C ARG A 711 -10.48 6.00 -7.85
N LEU A 712 -11.52 5.31 -7.38
CA LEU A 712 -11.39 4.26 -6.38
C LEU A 712 -10.45 3.14 -6.87
N ALA A 713 -10.70 2.61 -8.07
CA ALA A 713 -9.88 1.57 -8.68
C ALA A 713 -8.42 2.01 -8.82
N ARG A 714 -8.16 3.25 -9.27
CA ARG A 714 -6.78 3.79 -9.34
C ARG A 714 -6.12 3.86 -7.97
N ALA A 715 -6.83 4.28 -6.92
CA ALA A 715 -6.30 4.34 -5.56
C ALA A 715 -5.96 2.95 -5.03
N LEU A 716 -6.88 1.99 -5.19
CA LEU A 716 -6.74 0.59 -4.81
C LEU A 716 -5.86 -0.23 -5.79
N SER A 717 -5.38 0.37 -6.88
CA SER A 717 -4.37 -0.24 -7.77
C SER A 717 -2.97 0.29 -7.51
N ARG A 718 -2.81 1.27 -6.60
CA ARG A 718 -1.49 1.81 -6.26
C ARG A 718 -0.67 0.72 -5.59
N ASP A 719 0.38 0.29 -6.26
CA ASP A 719 1.38 -0.61 -5.71
C ASP A 719 2.38 0.17 -4.85
N ARG A 720 2.51 -0.26 -3.59
CA ARG A 720 3.47 0.26 -2.61
C ARG A 720 4.33 -0.87 -2.03
N SER A 721 4.55 -1.92 -2.82
CA SER A 721 5.43 -3.03 -2.47
C SER A 721 6.81 -2.53 -2.08
N LYS A 722 7.39 -3.14 -1.05
CA LYS A 722 8.77 -2.86 -0.64
C LYS A 722 9.74 -3.43 -1.68
N ASP A 723 10.86 -2.76 -1.87
CA ASP A 723 11.99 -3.22 -2.68
C ASP A 723 13.14 -3.71 -1.79
N MET A 724 14.05 -4.48 -2.40
CA MET A 724 15.32 -4.91 -1.82
C MET A 724 16.46 -4.16 -2.52
N ALA A 725 17.60 -3.96 -1.89
CA ALA A 725 18.78 -3.43 -2.57
C ALA A 725 19.25 -4.38 -3.69
N GLY A 726 19.18 -5.69 -3.46
CA GLY A 726 19.47 -6.73 -4.44
C GLY A 726 18.58 -6.70 -5.70
N ASP A 727 17.44 -6.01 -5.66
CA ASP A 727 16.57 -5.82 -6.84
C ASP A 727 17.25 -4.97 -7.93
N TYR A 728 18.32 -4.26 -7.58
CA TYR A 728 19.03 -3.30 -8.43
C TYR A 728 20.50 -3.69 -8.69
N ALA A 729 20.93 -4.91 -8.33
CA ALA A 729 22.33 -5.32 -8.40
C ALA A 729 22.90 -5.33 -9.85
N PRO A 730 24.10 -4.78 -10.09
CA PRO A 730 24.65 -4.55 -11.44
C PRO A 730 24.98 -5.82 -12.25
N GLU A 731 24.94 -7.01 -11.65
CA GLU A 731 25.17 -8.29 -12.34
C GLU A 731 23.99 -8.75 -13.20
N ARG A 732 22.80 -8.18 -13.01
CA ARG A 732 21.65 -8.37 -13.90
C ARG A 732 21.75 -7.34 -15.02
N SER A 733 21.66 -7.78 -16.28
CA SER A 733 21.76 -6.85 -17.42
C SER A 733 20.68 -5.77 -17.33
N GLU A 734 20.88 -4.59 -17.93
CA GLU A 734 19.81 -3.56 -18.01
C GLU A 734 18.50 -4.13 -18.60
N GLN A 735 18.59 -5.18 -19.42
CA GLN A 735 17.44 -5.92 -19.92
C GLN A 735 16.77 -6.78 -18.84
N ASP A 736 17.53 -7.41 -17.94
CA ASP A 736 17.00 -8.17 -16.79
C ASP A 736 16.42 -7.24 -15.72
N HIS A 737 16.98 -6.04 -15.53
CA HIS A 737 16.39 -5.00 -14.68
C HIS A 737 15.09 -4.46 -15.25
N ALA A 738 15.06 -4.12 -16.54
CA ALA A 738 13.85 -3.66 -17.21
C ALA A 738 12.80 -4.78 -17.32
N ARG A 739 13.22 -6.03 -17.47
CA ARG A 739 12.34 -7.21 -17.55
C ARG A 739 11.82 -7.62 -16.19
N ALA A 740 12.64 -7.71 -15.14
CA ALA A 740 12.16 -7.88 -13.77
C ALA A 740 11.24 -6.71 -13.36
N PHE A 741 11.54 -5.46 -13.74
CA PHE A 741 10.66 -4.30 -13.50
C PHE A 741 9.37 -4.31 -14.33
N ALA A 742 9.40 -4.83 -15.56
CA ALA A 742 8.22 -4.93 -16.43
C ALA A 742 7.34 -6.16 -16.10
N ASP A 743 7.95 -7.32 -15.82
CA ASP A 743 7.28 -8.53 -15.33
C ASP A 743 6.60 -8.25 -13.97
N ARG A 744 7.17 -7.34 -13.15
CA ARG A 744 6.54 -6.77 -11.94
C ARG A 744 5.26 -5.95 -12.21
N ARG A 745 5.02 -5.48 -13.44
CA ARG A 745 3.87 -4.62 -13.81
C ARG A 745 2.94 -5.15 -14.90
N GLU A 746 3.33 -6.18 -15.64
CA GLU A 746 2.51 -6.80 -16.68
C GLU A 746 2.52 -8.33 -16.54
N ILE A 747 1.55 -8.86 -15.78
CA ILE A 747 1.03 -10.24 -15.82
C ILE A 747 2.06 -11.32 -15.48
N ARG A 748 1.91 -11.99 -14.32
CA ARG A 748 2.51 -13.32 -14.09
C ARG A 748 2.05 -14.27 -15.20
N PHE A 749 2.91 -14.47 -16.19
CA PHE A 749 2.63 -15.21 -17.43
C PHE A 749 2.34 -16.73 -17.32
N PRO A 750 2.47 -17.44 -16.18
CA PRO A 750 2.06 -18.84 -16.11
C PRO A 750 0.55 -19.07 -16.20
N GLU A 751 -0.29 -18.17 -15.66
CA GLU A 751 -1.76 -18.35 -15.63
C GLU A 751 -2.43 -18.09 -16.98
N LEU A 752 -1.94 -17.09 -17.73
CA LEU A 752 -2.49 -16.79 -19.06
C LEU A 752 -2.20 -17.93 -20.04
N ALA A 753 -1.07 -18.62 -19.90
CA ALA A 753 -0.73 -19.78 -20.71
C ALA A 753 -1.68 -20.96 -20.43
N ARG A 754 -2.01 -21.25 -19.16
CA ARG A 754 -2.96 -22.32 -18.79
C ARG A 754 -4.39 -22.01 -19.26
N GLN A 755 -4.90 -20.82 -18.97
CA GLN A 755 -6.26 -20.43 -19.37
C GLN A 755 -6.42 -20.26 -20.88
N THR A 756 -5.38 -19.81 -21.58
CA THR A 756 -5.40 -19.74 -23.05
C THR A 756 -5.32 -21.14 -23.66
N VAL A 757 -4.56 -22.07 -23.07
CA VAL A 757 -4.49 -23.46 -23.53
C VAL A 757 -5.82 -24.19 -23.27
N GLU A 758 -6.50 -23.97 -22.15
CA GLU A 758 -7.85 -24.51 -21.90
C GLU A 758 -8.90 -23.89 -22.81
N LYS A 759 -8.96 -22.55 -22.93
CA LYS A 759 -9.89 -21.87 -23.84
C LYS A 759 -9.64 -22.21 -25.31
N VAL A 760 -8.40 -22.53 -25.70
CA VAL A 760 -8.06 -23.02 -27.05
C VAL A 760 -8.44 -24.48 -27.21
N ARG A 761 -8.28 -25.32 -26.17
CA ARG A 761 -8.65 -26.74 -26.17
C ARG A 761 -10.17 -26.95 -26.24
N ASP A 762 -10.95 -26.16 -25.52
CA ASP A 762 -12.41 -26.25 -25.51
C ASP A 762 -13.03 -25.65 -26.78
N LYS A 763 -12.41 -24.59 -27.31
CA LYS A 763 -12.78 -24.00 -28.60
C LYS A 763 -12.37 -24.88 -29.79
N ALA A 764 -11.31 -25.67 -29.66
CA ALA A 764 -10.94 -26.69 -30.63
C ALA A 764 -11.88 -27.90 -30.59
N ARG A 765 -12.34 -28.34 -29.40
CA ARG A 765 -13.34 -29.42 -29.28
C ARG A 765 -14.69 -29.06 -29.90
N GLY A 766 -15.17 -27.83 -29.70
CA GLY A 766 -16.42 -27.37 -30.34
C GLY A 766 -16.32 -27.09 -31.85
N MET A 767 -15.11 -27.00 -32.42
CA MET A 767 -14.90 -26.72 -33.85
C MET A 767 -14.93 -27.97 -34.75
N PHE A 768 -14.94 -29.18 -34.17
CA PHE A 768 -14.89 -30.43 -34.93
C PHE A 768 -16.12 -31.34 -34.75
N ASP A 769 -17.15 -30.89 -34.03
CA ASP A 769 -18.46 -31.53 -34.10
C ASP A 769 -19.08 -31.31 -35.49
N GLY A 770 -19.00 -32.37 -36.32
CA GLY A 770 -19.57 -32.41 -37.66
C GLY A 770 -18.58 -32.72 -38.79
N PHE A 771 -17.28 -32.84 -38.52
CA PHE A 771 -16.30 -33.17 -39.57
C PHE A 771 -16.01 -34.68 -39.63
N ARG A 772 -16.58 -35.37 -40.62
CA ARG A 772 -16.25 -36.75 -40.99
C ARG A 772 -15.39 -36.79 -42.26
N PRO A 773 -14.06 -36.97 -42.17
CA PRO A 773 -13.26 -37.34 -43.33
C PRO A 773 -13.32 -38.86 -43.57
N LYS A 774 -13.53 -39.26 -44.83
CA LYS A 774 -13.50 -40.66 -45.29
C LYS A 774 -12.08 -41.27 -45.14
N PRO A 775 -11.94 -42.59 -44.88
CA PRO A 775 -10.63 -43.21 -44.66
C PRO A 775 -9.93 -43.55 -45.98
N GLY A 776 -8.61 -43.41 -46.01
CA GLY A 776 -7.81 -43.70 -47.20
C GLY A 776 -6.32 -43.89 -46.92
N ARG A 777 -5.98 -45.08 -46.41
CA ARG A 777 -4.73 -45.86 -46.55
C ARG A 777 -3.42 -45.35 -45.93
N GLU A 778 -3.01 -46.12 -44.93
CA GLU A 778 -1.64 -46.29 -44.42
C GLU A 778 -0.73 -47.01 -45.42
N GLN A 779 0.50 -46.50 -45.56
CA GLN A 779 1.78 -47.23 -45.67
C GLN A 779 2.81 -46.25 -45.06
N GLY A 780 3.66 -46.56 -44.08
CA GLY A 780 4.30 -47.82 -43.73
C GLY A 780 5.80 -47.69 -44.03
N GLY A 781 6.64 -47.45 -43.01
CA GLY A 781 8.08 -47.76 -43.07
C GLY A 781 9.09 -46.59 -42.95
N PRO A 782 10.35 -46.87 -42.54
CA PRO A 782 11.02 -46.16 -41.44
C PRO A 782 12.40 -45.52 -41.80
N ILE A 783 12.85 -44.62 -40.90
CA ILE A 783 14.25 -44.37 -40.43
C ILE A 783 15.36 -44.22 -41.49
N ASN A 784 16.12 -43.09 -41.53
CA ASN A 784 17.53 -43.09 -41.06
C ASN A 784 18.26 -41.72 -41.10
N THR A 785 19.25 -41.68 -40.20
CA THR A 785 20.34 -40.73 -39.92
C THR A 785 21.33 -40.51 -41.07
N GLY A 786 22.06 -39.37 -41.10
CA GLY A 786 23.39 -39.33 -41.74
C GLY A 786 23.94 -37.97 -42.23
N ALA A 787 24.81 -37.37 -41.41
CA ALA A 787 26.00 -36.53 -41.64
C ALA A 787 26.30 -35.76 -42.97
N MET A 788 26.62 -34.47 -42.78
CA MET A 788 27.76 -33.65 -43.26
C MET A 788 28.29 -33.75 -44.71
N SER A 789 28.46 -32.58 -45.37
CA SER A 789 29.71 -32.08 -46.03
C SER A 789 29.52 -30.69 -46.69
N ALA A 790 30.51 -29.80 -46.56
CA ALA A 790 30.75 -28.58 -47.37
C ALA A 790 31.98 -28.85 -48.31
N PRO A 791 32.61 -27.91 -49.07
CA PRO A 791 32.37 -26.46 -49.29
C PRO A 791 32.63 -25.95 -50.76
N GLY A 792 32.60 -24.60 -50.95
CA GLY A 792 33.22 -23.87 -52.08
C GLY A 792 32.22 -23.08 -52.95
N ASP A 793 32.49 -21.96 -53.61
CA ASP A 793 33.58 -20.97 -53.65
C ASP A 793 33.01 -19.71 -54.37
N ARG A 794 33.68 -18.57 -54.18
CA ARG A 794 33.63 -17.24 -54.85
C ARG A 794 32.72 -17.04 -56.08
N SER A 795 32.14 -15.83 -56.21
CA SER A 795 32.73 -14.72 -57.00
C SER A 795 31.77 -13.53 -57.29
N ARG A 796 32.34 -12.30 -57.18
CA ARG A 796 32.25 -11.11 -58.08
C ARG A 796 30.87 -10.50 -58.42
N GLU A 797 30.65 -9.20 -58.61
CA GLU A 797 31.46 -7.97 -58.65
C GLU A 797 30.52 -6.73 -58.70
N ARG A 798 30.99 -5.60 -58.15
CA ARG A 798 30.91 -4.17 -58.60
C ARG A 798 29.57 -3.57 -59.08
N GLY A 799 29.25 -2.28 -58.90
CA GLY A 799 29.90 -1.03 -58.47
C GLY A 799 28.77 0.01 -58.32
N ALA A 800 28.94 1.29 -57.97
CA ALA A 800 30.07 2.19 -58.02
C ALA A 800 29.82 3.38 -57.06
N ILE A 801 30.89 4.12 -56.82
CA ILE A 801 31.06 5.25 -55.88
C ILE A 801 31.05 6.57 -56.68
N ASN A 802 30.56 7.66 -56.08
CA ASN A 802 31.15 9.03 -56.16
C ASN A 802 30.49 9.90 -55.08
N THR A 803 31.19 10.31 -54.00
CA THR A 803 32.16 11.42 -53.82
C THR A 803 31.54 12.82 -53.86
N GLY A 804 31.92 13.65 -52.87
CA GLY A 804 31.56 15.07 -52.77
C GLY A 804 31.69 15.60 -51.34
N ASP A 805 32.77 16.33 -51.10
CA ASP A 805 33.39 16.73 -49.83
C ASP A 805 32.84 18.01 -49.15
N GLU A 806 33.17 18.09 -47.86
CA GLU A 806 33.63 19.24 -47.06
C GLU A 806 32.77 20.48 -46.67
N SER A 807 32.58 20.58 -45.34
CA SER A 807 32.94 21.71 -44.45
C SER A 807 31.99 22.91 -44.21
N GLY A 808 31.94 23.36 -42.95
CA GLY A 808 31.75 24.79 -42.61
C GLY A 808 30.59 25.19 -41.68
N LEU A 809 30.79 25.05 -40.37
CA LEU A 809 30.33 25.87 -39.22
C LEU A 809 29.17 26.88 -39.38
N GLY A 810 28.18 26.83 -38.46
CA GLY A 810 27.25 27.96 -38.25
C GLY A 810 26.10 27.73 -37.27
N ASN A 811 26.33 28.09 -36.01
CA ASN A 811 25.39 28.23 -34.89
C ASN A 811 24.04 28.90 -35.24
N ARG A 812 22.90 28.33 -34.80
CA ARG A 812 21.70 29.04 -34.25
C ARG A 812 20.57 28.09 -33.86
N ASN A 813 20.05 28.33 -32.65
CA ASN A 813 18.77 27.87 -32.10
C ASN A 813 17.60 28.07 -33.08
N PRO A 814 16.50 27.30 -32.95
CA PRO A 814 15.22 27.99 -32.92
C PRO A 814 14.23 27.47 -31.87
N GLU A 815 13.34 28.40 -31.56
CA GLU A 815 12.46 28.49 -30.44
C GLU A 815 11.18 27.63 -30.54
N ARG A 816 10.52 27.59 -29.39
CA ARG A 816 9.14 27.22 -29.10
C ARG A 816 8.14 27.70 -30.17
N GLY A 817 7.31 26.78 -30.65
CA GLY A 817 6.05 27.07 -31.35
C GLY A 817 4.88 26.43 -30.62
N ALA A 818 4.14 27.24 -29.87
CA ALA A 818 2.90 26.88 -29.21
C ALA A 818 1.77 26.67 -30.24
N ILE A 819 0.99 25.60 -30.10
CA ILE A 819 -0.26 25.46 -30.85
C ILE A 819 -1.36 26.18 -30.08
N ASN A 820 -1.87 27.22 -30.71
CA ASN A 820 -2.83 28.20 -30.23
C ASN A 820 -4.22 27.56 -30.06
N THR A 821 -4.68 27.41 -28.82
CA THR A 821 -6.09 27.22 -28.45
C THR A 821 -6.70 28.59 -28.17
N ALA A 822 -7.29 29.23 -29.18
CA ALA A 822 -8.23 30.35 -28.97
C ALA A 822 -8.95 30.69 -30.28
N ALA A 823 -10.21 30.28 -30.41
CA ALA A 823 -11.27 31.08 -31.02
C ALA A 823 -12.60 30.37 -30.78
N LEU A 824 -13.52 31.10 -30.13
CA LEU A 824 -14.98 30.96 -30.01
C LEU A 824 -15.42 31.04 -28.54
N SER A 825 -15.34 32.25 -28.00
CA SER A 825 -16.27 32.70 -26.97
C SER A 825 -17.44 33.43 -27.65
N SER A 826 -18.59 33.36 -26.99
CA SER A 826 -19.69 34.34 -27.06
C SER A 826 -20.63 34.27 -28.27
N ARG A 827 -21.66 33.42 -28.17
CA ARG A 827 -23.01 33.74 -28.69
C ARG A 827 -24.08 33.00 -27.86
N GLU A 828 -24.82 33.80 -27.10
CA GLU A 828 -26.18 33.65 -26.59
C GLU A 828 -26.71 32.23 -26.34
N MET A 829 -26.90 31.87 -25.06
CA MET A 829 -27.75 30.76 -24.66
C MET A 829 -29.22 31.10 -24.97
N GLN A 830 -29.85 30.29 -25.81
CA GLN A 830 -31.31 30.08 -25.82
C GLN A 830 -31.59 28.61 -25.46
N PRO A 831 -32.68 28.30 -24.73
CA PRO A 831 -33.03 26.93 -24.36
C PRO A 831 -33.87 26.23 -25.44
N GLU A 832 -33.72 24.90 -25.47
CA GLU A 832 -34.55 23.86 -26.12
C GLU A 832 -34.52 23.65 -27.65
N GLY A 833 -34.36 22.38 -28.03
CA GLY A 833 -34.65 21.84 -29.36
C GLY A 833 -33.81 20.61 -29.74
N GLN A 834 -34.36 19.40 -29.56
CA GLN A 834 -33.78 18.13 -30.00
C GLN A 834 -33.25 18.20 -31.46
N ARG A 835 -31.92 18.12 -31.65
CA ARG A 835 -31.31 17.87 -32.96
C ARG A 835 -30.82 16.42 -33.05
N ARG A 836 -31.35 15.66 -34.01
CA ARG A 836 -30.87 14.31 -34.36
C ARG A 836 -29.40 14.39 -34.87
N PRO A 837 -28.49 13.50 -34.43
CA PRO A 837 -27.10 13.54 -34.83
C PRO A 837 -26.92 13.16 -36.31
N THR A 838 -26.14 13.95 -37.05
CA THR A 838 -25.72 13.68 -38.44
C THR A 838 -24.59 12.63 -38.47
N ARG A 839 -24.51 11.82 -39.54
CA ARG A 839 -23.43 10.81 -39.75
C ARG A 839 -22.03 11.40 -39.55
N GLU A 840 -21.76 12.56 -40.14
CA GLU A 840 -20.49 13.29 -39.96
C GLU A 840 -20.23 13.73 -38.52
N GLY A 841 -21.29 13.97 -37.73
CA GLY A 841 -21.18 14.35 -36.33
C GLY A 841 -20.78 13.17 -35.45
N VAL A 842 -21.38 11.99 -35.68
CA VAL A 842 -21.02 10.75 -34.98
C VAL A 842 -19.62 10.28 -35.36
N GLU A 843 -19.26 10.38 -36.64
CA GLU A 843 -17.95 9.98 -37.15
C GLU A 843 -16.82 10.91 -36.66
N LYS A 844 -17.05 12.23 -36.62
CA LYS A 844 -16.14 13.18 -35.97
C LYS A 844 -15.99 12.92 -34.47
N THR A 845 -17.09 12.62 -33.77
CA THR A 845 -17.05 12.34 -32.31
C THR A 845 -16.27 11.05 -32.03
N TRP A 846 -16.47 10.01 -32.85
CA TRP A 846 -15.72 8.75 -32.73
C TRP A 846 -14.22 8.91 -33.04
N ILE A 847 -13.85 9.64 -34.10
CA ILE A 847 -12.44 9.94 -34.42
C ILE A 847 -11.80 10.82 -33.34
N LEU A 848 -12.54 11.75 -32.73
CA LEU A 848 -12.04 12.58 -31.62
C LEU A 848 -11.85 11.77 -30.32
N GLU A 849 -12.75 10.83 -30.02
CA GLU A 849 -12.68 9.97 -28.84
C GLU A 849 -11.64 8.84 -28.97
N HIS A 850 -11.55 8.19 -30.14
CA HIS A 850 -10.74 6.98 -30.32
C HIS A 850 -9.48 7.19 -31.18
N GLY A 851 -9.41 8.28 -31.95
CA GLY A 851 -8.25 8.59 -32.81
C GLY A 851 -6.97 8.87 -32.01
N ARG A 852 -7.07 9.42 -30.79
CA ARG A 852 -5.91 9.60 -29.90
C ARG A 852 -5.39 8.28 -29.36
N GLU A 853 -6.28 7.35 -28.99
CA GLU A 853 -5.89 6.02 -28.52
C GLU A 853 -5.25 5.20 -29.65
N LEU A 854 -5.84 5.19 -30.83
CA LEU A 854 -5.30 4.48 -32.00
C LEU A 854 -3.98 5.08 -32.51
N ALA A 855 -3.85 6.41 -32.55
CA ALA A 855 -2.58 7.07 -32.84
C ALA A 855 -1.51 6.75 -31.77
N SER A 856 -1.90 6.63 -30.50
CA SER A 856 -1.00 6.20 -29.43
C SER A 856 -0.55 4.74 -29.60
N VAL A 857 -1.44 3.85 -30.02
CA VAL A 857 -1.16 2.44 -30.31
C VAL A 857 -0.25 2.31 -31.52
N GLN A 858 -0.50 3.08 -32.59
CA GLN A 858 0.36 3.14 -33.77
C GLN A 858 1.76 3.68 -33.43
N ALA A 859 1.85 4.74 -32.62
CA ALA A 859 3.12 5.30 -32.17
C ALA A 859 3.90 4.33 -31.25
N ARG A 860 3.20 3.61 -30.36
CA ARG A 860 3.80 2.54 -29.53
C ARG A 860 4.30 1.38 -30.38
N ALA A 861 3.53 0.96 -31.38
CA ALA A 861 3.91 -0.11 -32.31
C ALA A 861 5.11 0.28 -33.20
N GLN A 862 5.15 1.51 -33.71
CA GLN A 862 6.30 2.04 -34.47
C GLN A 862 7.56 2.12 -33.59
N ARG A 863 7.46 2.61 -32.35
CA ARG A 863 8.59 2.60 -31.40
C ARG A 863 9.07 1.19 -31.08
N ALA A 864 8.14 0.25 -30.90
CA ALA A 864 8.47 -1.15 -30.66
C ALA A 864 9.16 -1.80 -31.88
N GLN A 865 8.72 -1.49 -33.11
CA GLN A 865 9.36 -1.95 -34.34
C GLN A 865 10.77 -1.38 -34.49
N VAL A 866 10.95 -0.07 -34.33
CA VAL A 866 12.28 0.59 -34.41
C VAL A 866 13.24 0.03 -33.36
N ARG A 867 12.75 -0.21 -32.13
CA ARG A 867 13.52 -0.83 -31.06
C ARG A 867 13.90 -2.27 -31.38
N ALA A 868 12.97 -3.08 -31.91
CA ALA A 868 13.25 -4.46 -32.32
C ALA A 868 14.26 -4.54 -33.47
N SER A 869 14.15 -3.69 -34.48
CA SER A 869 15.11 -3.60 -35.59
C SER A 869 16.48 -3.06 -35.15
N GLY A 870 16.51 -2.15 -34.18
CA GLY A 870 17.76 -1.67 -33.58
C GLY A 870 18.43 -2.69 -32.64
N MET A 871 17.65 -3.54 -31.98
CA MET A 871 18.15 -4.68 -31.21
C MET A 871 18.70 -5.77 -32.13
N TYR A 872 18.00 -6.08 -33.22
CA TYR A 872 18.47 -7.03 -34.23
C TYR A 872 19.83 -6.60 -34.83
N ARG A 873 19.97 -5.34 -35.26
CA ARG A 873 21.25 -4.81 -35.81
C ARG A 873 22.40 -4.84 -34.80
N ARG A 874 22.14 -4.46 -33.55
CA ARG A 874 23.15 -4.54 -32.47
C ARG A 874 23.54 -6.00 -32.18
N HIS A 875 22.57 -6.90 -32.17
CA HIS A 875 22.80 -8.32 -31.96
C HIS A 875 23.60 -8.95 -33.11
N GLU A 876 23.39 -8.52 -34.37
CA GLU A 876 24.26 -8.89 -35.50
C GLU A 876 25.69 -8.36 -35.33
N THR A 877 25.84 -7.11 -34.89
CA THR A 877 27.18 -6.51 -34.68
C THR A 877 27.97 -7.24 -33.59
N VAL A 878 27.29 -7.64 -32.51
CA VAL A 878 27.90 -8.41 -31.40
C VAL A 878 28.23 -9.84 -31.85
N ARG A 879 27.36 -10.47 -32.66
CA ARG A 879 27.63 -11.77 -33.29
C ARG A 879 28.87 -11.71 -34.18
N ASP A 880 28.96 -10.71 -35.04
CA ASP A 880 30.07 -10.56 -35.99
C ASP A 880 31.40 -10.24 -35.27
N ASN A 881 31.35 -9.47 -34.17
CA ASN A 881 32.49 -9.24 -33.29
C ASN A 881 32.94 -10.49 -32.53
N HIS A 882 32.01 -11.38 -32.17
CA HIS A 882 32.34 -12.66 -31.53
C HIS A 882 32.95 -13.64 -32.54
N ALA A 883 32.42 -13.71 -33.76
CA ALA A 883 32.95 -14.54 -34.85
C ALA A 883 34.38 -14.14 -35.26
N ARG A 884 34.76 -12.86 -35.12
CA ARG A 884 36.12 -12.35 -35.37
C ARG A 884 37.13 -12.71 -34.27
N LYS A 885 36.70 -13.19 -33.10
CA LYS A 885 37.57 -13.56 -31.96
C LYS A 885 37.97 -15.03 -31.95
N GLN A 886 38.09 -15.69 -33.11
CA GLN A 886 38.65 -17.05 -33.16
C GLN A 886 40.08 -17.07 -32.58
N PRO A 887 40.37 -17.92 -31.58
CA PRO A 887 41.74 -18.27 -31.26
C PRO A 887 42.27 -19.20 -32.36
N LEU A 888 43.43 -18.85 -32.92
CA LEU A 888 44.21 -19.71 -33.83
C LEU A 888 44.39 -21.13 -33.23
N PRO A 889 44.48 -22.18 -34.06
CA PRO A 889 44.43 -23.56 -33.59
C PRO A 889 45.69 -23.91 -32.79
N ARG A 890 45.56 -24.07 -31.48
CA ARG A 890 46.54 -24.81 -30.66
C ARG A 890 45.94 -26.17 -30.33
N SER A 891 46.54 -27.23 -30.87
CA SER A 891 46.22 -28.62 -30.58
C SER A 891 46.49 -28.94 -29.11
N GLY A 892 45.47 -29.38 -28.37
CA GLY A 892 45.59 -29.82 -26.98
C GLY A 892 44.24 -29.98 -26.26
N LEU A 893 44.24 -30.79 -25.18
CA LEU A 893 43.07 -31.23 -24.40
C LEU A 893 42.14 -30.09 -23.92
N LEU A 894 42.68 -28.89 -23.68
CA LEU A 894 41.93 -27.69 -23.28
C LEU A 894 41.05 -27.09 -24.39
N ALA A 895 41.40 -27.30 -25.67
CA ALA A 895 40.59 -26.84 -26.80
C ALA A 895 39.34 -27.73 -27.01
N ALA A 896 39.43 -29.02 -26.66
CA ALA A 896 38.31 -29.97 -26.73
C ALA A 896 37.23 -29.67 -25.67
N LEU A 897 37.61 -29.15 -24.50
CA LEU A 897 36.69 -28.81 -23.41
C LEU A 897 35.91 -27.49 -23.62
N ARG A 898 36.36 -26.60 -24.52
CA ARG A 898 35.72 -25.29 -24.81
C ARG A 898 34.86 -25.26 -26.07
N ARG A 899 34.91 -26.29 -26.92
CA ARG A 899 34.06 -26.39 -28.13
C ARG A 899 32.55 -26.46 -27.82
N PRO A 900 32.08 -27.26 -26.84
CA PRO A 900 30.65 -27.39 -26.57
C PRO A 900 30.00 -26.09 -26.07
N SER A 901 30.74 -25.29 -25.30
CA SER A 901 30.23 -24.01 -24.76
C SER A 901 30.15 -22.91 -25.82
N HIS A 902 31.07 -22.90 -26.79
CA HIS A 902 31.03 -21.97 -27.92
C HIS A 902 29.91 -22.32 -28.91
N GLU A 903 29.72 -23.60 -29.22
CA GLU A 903 28.65 -24.08 -30.10
C GLU A 903 27.25 -23.87 -29.47
N ALA A 904 27.11 -24.09 -28.15
CA ALA A 904 25.88 -23.80 -27.42
C ALA A 904 25.55 -22.30 -27.36
N ALA A 905 26.58 -21.46 -27.17
CA ALA A 905 26.41 -20.00 -27.24
C ALA A 905 25.96 -19.57 -28.65
N GLN A 906 26.61 -20.08 -29.71
CA GLN A 906 26.28 -19.76 -31.09
C GLN A 906 24.84 -20.19 -31.46
N ALA A 907 24.41 -21.39 -31.04
CA ALA A 907 23.04 -21.87 -31.24
C ALA A 907 21.98 -21.01 -30.51
N SER A 908 22.30 -20.56 -29.29
CA SER A 908 21.44 -19.65 -28.51
C SER A 908 21.30 -18.27 -29.19
N TRP A 909 22.39 -17.77 -29.78
CA TRP A 909 22.42 -16.47 -30.45
C TRP A 909 21.63 -16.49 -31.75
N GLU A 910 21.74 -17.57 -32.54
CA GLU A 910 20.92 -17.76 -33.74
C GLU A 910 19.43 -17.88 -33.43
N LYS A 911 19.07 -18.59 -32.35
CA LYS A 911 17.68 -18.71 -31.90
C LYS A 911 17.10 -17.34 -31.53
N THR A 912 17.89 -16.51 -30.86
CA THR A 912 17.50 -15.15 -30.46
C THR A 912 17.36 -14.22 -31.66
N ALA A 913 18.30 -14.27 -32.61
CA ALA A 913 18.23 -13.50 -33.85
C ALA A 913 17.00 -13.85 -34.69
N ARG A 914 16.69 -15.15 -34.85
CA ARG A 914 15.48 -15.63 -35.54
C ARG A 914 14.19 -15.12 -34.88
N GLY A 915 14.13 -15.12 -33.55
CA GLY A 915 12.98 -14.61 -32.79
C GLY A 915 12.77 -13.09 -32.94
N LEU A 916 13.86 -12.31 -32.92
CA LEU A 916 13.82 -10.87 -33.12
C LEU A 916 13.40 -10.49 -34.55
N GLN A 917 13.89 -11.23 -35.55
CA GLN A 917 13.51 -11.05 -36.95
C GLN A 917 12.02 -11.38 -37.18
N GLN A 918 11.54 -12.51 -36.66
CA GLN A 918 10.13 -12.90 -36.75
C GLN A 918 9.21 -11.85 -36.10
N ARG A 919 9.58 -11.35 -34.91
CA ARG A 919 8.82 -10.32 -34.19
C ARG A 919 8.79 -8.98 -34.94
N SER A 920 9.91 -8.58 -35.55
CA SER A 920 9.99 -7.40 -36.41
C SER A 920 9.06 -7.52 -37.63
N THR A 921 9.07 -8.67 -38.32
CA THR A 921 8.20 -8.95 -39.47
C THR A 921 6.72 -8.98 -39.08
N GLN A 922 6.39 -9.57 -37.93
CA GLN A 922 5.01 -9.64 -37.43
C GLN A 922 4.47 -8.26 -37.03
N LEU A 923 5.31 -7.40 -36.44
CA LEU A 923 4.98 -6.01 -36.12
C LEU A 923 4.81 -5.16 -37.39
N ALA A 924 5.66 -5.35 -38.41
CA ALA A 924 5.52 -4.70 -39.71
C ALA A 924 4.19 -5.08 -40.40
N LYS A 925 3.82 -6.36 -40.36
CA LYS A 925 2.53 -6.86 -40.90
C LYS A 925 1.33 -6.27 -40.16
N ARG A 926 1.37 -6.19 -38.83
CA ARG A 926 0.33 -5.54 -38.01
C ARG A 926 0.23 -4.03 -38.28
N LEU A 927 1.35 -3.35 -38.47
CA LEU A 927 1.37 -1.93 -38.86
C LEU A 927 0.78 -1.71 -40.26
N GLY A 928 1.00 -2.65 -41.19
CA GLY A 928 0.32 -2.66 -42.49
C GLY A 928 -1.21 -2.78 -42.36
N GLN A 929 -1.69 -3.72 -41.54
CA GLN A 929 -3.11 -3.92 -41.27
C GLN A 929 -3.77 -2.71 -40.58
N ILE A 930 -3.04 -2.04 -39.67
CA ILE A 930 -3.51 -0.82 -39.00
C ILE A 930 -3.58 0.35 -40.00
N LYS A 931 -2.61 0.47 -40.92
CA LYS A 931 -2.65 1.48 -42.00
C LYS A 931 -3.80 1.24 -42.97
N GLU A 932 -4.10 -0.02 -43.29
CA GLU A 932 -5.22 -0.41 -44.16
C GLU A 932 -6.57 -0.12 -43.49
N TYR A 933 -6.66 -0.27 -42.16
CA TYR A 933 -7.83 0.09 -41.34
C TYR A 933 -8.05 1.61 -41.22
N LEU A 934 -6.99 2.41 -41.34
CA LEU A 934 -7.00 3.88 -41.20
C LEU A 934 -6.96 4.64 -42.54
N GLY A 935 -6.96 3.92 -43.67
CA GLY A 935 -6.91 4.53 -45.00
C GLY A 935 -8.22 5.24 -45.37
N PRO A 936 -8.17 6.31 -46.20
CA PRO A 936 -9.38 6.99 -46.65
C PRO A 936 -10.25 6.05 -47.51
N VAL A 937 -11.55 6.02 -47.19
CA VAL A 937 -12.56 5.27 -47.96
C VAL A 937 -12.67 5.89 -49.35
N THR A 938 -12.06 5.24 -50.34
CA THR A 938 -12.20 5.61 -51.75
C THR A 938 -12.85 4.44 -52.50
N GLY A 939 -14.08 4.66 -52.97
CA GLY A 939 -14.72 3.82 -53.99
C GLY A 939 -15.38 2.51 -53.55
N GLN A 940 -16.71 2.50 -53.57
CA GLN A 940 -17.68 1.43 -53.91
C GLN A 940 -17.52 -0.06 -53.49
N ARG A 941 -16.51 -0.50 -52.75
CA ARG A 941 -16.47 -1.87 -52.22
C ARG A 941 -16.81 -1.91 -50.73
N ARG A 942 -18.00 -2.43 -50.40
CA ARG A 942 -18.38 -2.79 -49.02
C ARG A 942 -17.39 -3.84 -48.51
N HIS A 943 -16.57 -3.46 -47.52
CA HIS A 943 -15.62 -4.35 -46.87
C HIS A 943 -16.28 -5.11 -45.70
N ARG A 944 -15.87 -6.37 -45.52
CA ARG A 944 -16.22 -7.32 -44.45
C ARG A 944 -16.14 -6.75 -43.01
N GLY A 945 -15.48 -5.61 -42.82
CA GLY A 945 -15.36 -4.90 -41.54
C GLY A 945 -16.67 -4.23 -41.10
N ASP A 946 -17.50 -3.77 -42.04
CA ASP A 946 -18.77 -3.11 -41.72
C ASP A 946 -19.81 -4.09 -41.16
N GLU A 947 -19.81 -5.35 -41.63
CA GLU A 947 -20.68 -6.41 -41.11
C GLU A 947 -20.28 -6.84 -39.69
N LEU A 948 -18.98 -6.89 -39.40
CA LEU A 948 -18.44 -7.21 -38.07
C LEU A 948 -18.68 -6.08 -37.06
N ALA A 949 -18.59 -4.82 -37.50
CA ALA A 949 -18.95 -3.67 -36.67
C ALA A 949 -20.45 -3.66 -36.37
N ARG A 950 -21.30 -3.98 -37.36
CA ARG A 950 -22.76 -4.06 -37.21
C ARG A 950 -23.17 -5.15 -36.23
N ALA A 951 -22.58 -6.35 -36.32
CA ALA A 951 -22.83 -7.46 -35.40
C ALA A 951 -22.34 -7.18 -33.95
N ARG A 952 -21.31 -6.34 -33.79
CA ARG A 952 -20.81 -5.93 -32.46
C ARG A 952 -21.68 -4.86 -31.81
N VAL A 953 -22.20 -3.91 -32.59
CA VAL A 953 -23.14 -2.89 -32.10
C VAL A 953 -24.47 -3.51 -31.68
N GLU A 954 -24.94 -4.53 -32.42
CA GLU A 954 -26.13 -5.31 -32.07
C GLU A 954 -25.99 -6.01 -30.70
N ARG A 955 -24.79 -6.53 -30.38
CA ARG A 955 -24.51 -7.17 -29.09
C ARG A 955 -24.26 -6.20 -27.93
N ALA A 956 -23.55 -5.10 -28.17
CA ALA A 956 -23.12 -4.20 -27.11
C ALA A 956 -24.23 -3.22 -26.69
N HIS A 957 -25.04 -2.73 -27.64
CA HIS A 957 -26.03 -1.69 -27.38
C HIS A 957 -27.32 -1.91 -28.19
N PRO A 958 -28.14 -2.92 -27.81
CA PRO A 958 -29.34 -3.29 -28.55
C PRO A 958 -30.39 -2.16 -28.65
N HIS A 959 -30.41 -1.22 -27.69
CA HIS A 959 -31.28 -0.04 -27.73
C HIS A 959 -30.85 0.98 -28.79
N LEU A 960 -29.54 1.24 -28.93
CA LEU A 960 -28.98 2.09 -29.98
C LEU A 960 -29.12 1.45 -31.36
N HIS A 961 -29.01 0.13 -31.45
CA HIS A 961 -29.29 -0.61 -32.68
C HIS A 961 -30.75 -0.50 -33.11
N LYS A 962 -31.71 -0.61 -32.18
CA LYS A 962 -33.15 -0.38 -32.45
C LYS A 962 -33.43 1.06 -32.89
N LEU A 963 -32.82 2.05 -32.25
CA LEU A 963 -32.91 3.46 -32.64
C LEU A 963 -32.33 3.71 -34.05
N TYR A 964 -31.18 3.11 -34.36
CA TYR A 964 -30.56 3.17 -35.68
C TYR A 964 -31.45 2.53 -36.76
N GLU A 965 -31.96 1.32 -36.53
CA GLU A 965 -32.88 0.64 -37.47
C GLU A 965 -34.19 1.42 -37.63
N ALA A 966 -34.74 2.04 -36.58
CA ALA A 966 -35.92 2.90 -36.65
C ALA A 966 -35.66 4.13 -37.54
N VAL A 967 -34.55 4.83 -37.34
CA VAL A 967 -34.14 5.99 -38.17
C VAL A 967 -33.89 5.58 -39.63
N MET A 968 -33.30 4.40 -39.86
CA MET A 968 -33.05 3.90 -41.20
C MET A 968 -34.33 3.43 -41.91
N ARG A 969 -35.32 2.88 -41.19
CA ARG A 969 -36.66 2.58 -41.75
C ARG A 969 -37.41 3.85 -42.12
N GLU A 970 -37.37 4.87 -41.26
CA GLU A 970 -38.03 6.16 -41.48
C GLU A 970 -37.45 6.88 -42.71
N ARG A 971 -36.11 6.87 -42.88
CA ARG A 971 -35.45 7.42 -44.08
C ARG A 971 -35.67 6.60 -45.34
N ARG A 972 -35.78 5.27 -45.26
CA ARG A 972 -36.15 4.44 -46.43
C ARG A 972 -37.58 4.75 -46.88
N ALA A 973 -38.52 4.90 -45.94
CA ALA A 973 -39.89 5.31 -46.25
C ALA A 973 -39.93 6.72 -46.85
N GLU A 974 -39.10 7.65 -46.36
CA GLU A 974 -38.98 9.01 -46.89
C GLU A 974 -38.37 9.03 -48.30
N HIS A 975 -37.36 8.20 -48.56
CA HIS A 975 -36.77 8.05 -49.89
C HIS A 975 -37.74 7.40 -50.89
N ILE A 976 -38.53 6.42 -50.46
CA ILE A 976 -39.59 5.83 -51.28
C ILE A 976 -40.66 6.88 -51.61
N ARG A 977 -41.11 7.68 -50.62
CA ARG A 977 -42.04 8.79 -50.85
C ARG A 977 -41.49 9.84 -51.81
N GLN A 978 -40.20 10.17 -51.72
CA GLN A 978 -39.55 11.08 -52.65
C GLN A 978 -39.47 10.49 -54.06
N GLN A 979 -39.17 9.19 -54.22
CA GLN A 979 -39.18 8.53 -55.53
C GLN A 979 -40.59 8.41 -56.12
N GLU A 980 -41.63 8.25 -55.29
CA GLU A 980 -43.03 8.28 -55.73
C GLU A 980 -43.45 9.68 -56.16
N GLN A 981 -43.05 10.72 -55.42
CA GLN A 981 -43.28 12.13 -55.81
C GLN A 981 -42.50 12.52 -57.08
N GLU A 982 -41.28 12.00 -57.26
CA GLU A 982 -40.49 12.18 -58.47
C GLU A 982 -41.16 11.48 -59.66
N ARG A 983 -41.68 10.26 -59.47
CA ARG A 983 -42.45 9.52 -60.49
C ARG A 983 -43.76 10.22 -60.86
N GLU A 984 -44.47 10.79 -59.89
CA GLU A 984 -45.67 11.62 -60.12
C GLU A 984 -45.31 12.90 -60.88
N ARG A 985 -44.22 13.59 -60.53
CA ARG A 985 -43.72 14.76 -61.25
C ARG A 985 -43.29 14.45 -62.68
N ILE A 986 -42.68 13.29 -62.92
CA ILE A 986 -42.31 12.83 -64.26
C ILE A 986 -43.57 12.51 -65.07
N LYS A 987 -44.56 11.81 -64.49
CA LYS A 987 -45.86 11.59 -65.14
C LYS A 987 -46.58 12.89 -65.48
N GLN A 988 -46.52 13.91 -64.61
CA GLN A 988 -47.11 15.22 -64.86
C GLN A 988 -46.36 15.95 -65.99
N ARG A 989 -45.02 15.93 -65.99
CA ARG A 989 -44.19 16.50 -67.07
C ARG A 989 -44.41 15.82 -68.42
N ASP A 990 -44.64 14.51 -68.44
CA ASP A 990 -44.94 13.78 -69.68
C ASP A 990 -46.38 14.03 -70.15
N LYS A 991 -47.33 14.27 -69.23
CA LYS A 991 -48.68 14.76 -69.56
C LYS A 991 -48.63 16.15 -70.18
N ASP A 992 -47.85 17.07 -69.59
CA ASP A 992 -47.68 18.44 -70.07
C ASP A 992 -46.91 18.49 -71.41
N ARG A 993 -45.92 17.61 -71.61
CA ARG A 993 -45.22 17.45 -72.91
C ARG A 993 -46.08 16.80 -73.99
N SER A 994 -47.05 15.95 -73.63
CA SER A 994 -48.01 15.38 -74.58
C SER A 994 -49.17 16.30 -74.93
N GLY A 995 -49.32 17.43 -74.21
CA GLY A 995 -50.30 18.48 -74.47
C GLY A 995 -49.80 19.61 -75.37
N ASP A 996 -48.47 19.80 -75.47
CA ASP A 996 -47.84 20.92 -76.19
C ASP A 996 -47.41 20.58 -77.64
N ASP A 997 -47.67 19.35 -78.11
CA ASP A 997 -47.37 18.88 -79.47
C ASP A 997 -48.62 18.82 -80.38
N ARG A 998 -49.61 19.68 -80.11
CA ARG A 998 -50.74 19.99 -81.01
C ARG A 998 -50.96 21.50 -81.13
N GLY A 999 -49.96 22.23 -81.58
CA GLY A 999 -50.19 23.65 -81.86
C GLY A 999 -48.99 24.49 -82.24
N ARG A 1000 -48.30 24.16 -83.34
CA ARG A 1000 -47.92 25.11 -84.41
C ARG A 1000 -46.96 24.45 -85.41
N GLY A 1001 -47.55 23.97 -86.50
CA GLY A 1001 -46.98 24.21 -87.82
C GLY A 1001 -47.41 25.59 -88.33
N ARG A 1002 -46.57 26.15 -89.20
CA ARG A 1002 -46.54 27.50 -89.80
C ARG A 1002 -45.80 28.57 -89.02
#